data_AF-A0AAX3A8H2-F1
#
_entry.id   AF-A0AAX3A8H2-F1
#
_cell.length_a   1.000
_cell.length_b   1.000
_cell.length_c   1.000
_cell.angle_alpha   90.00
_cell.angle_beta   90.00
_cell.angle_gamma   90.00
#
_symmetry.space_group_name_H-M   'P 1'
#
loop_
_entity.id
_entity.type
_entity.pdbx_description
1 polymer ?
#
loop_
_entity_poly.entity_id
_entity_poly.type
_entity_poly.pdbx_seq_one_letter_code
_entity_poly.pdbx_strand_id
1 'polypeptide(L)'
;MQMTLGLGMKLGQTMAGSLPLKISPVTEILADGWRAEHRDIPSFSTTSEARNVAVNRRGFDTAATAVSRASVVQLTSRVRQPYPDHSNFTDTTVACSDFVYAGDTINGAINHSTRPAPRPIAMWLNHDRERVEDDAHILRLAVAHAYAQQGQPVAAVRFIVRDTLGNEASQLVSSQSSLGFDASGLHVSHYAATVDLSGLAQGDLLTVDATIYPWVGDAFSISADADEYPSPNLTTLRMLNDASGGYGACYTQVDGTTGDDATGQAASARADAIAAPFATIAAAADAIKEFNAAHFGRVDDAGGGTILLAEGAHILTPFKAAGRSAQLPLCIRAEDPSKRDSTILTDGGVNRFNAIPTHLKICDVTLQKGGANTVFLDSGADSAGNLLITKNCLWDANGFGSYGAWVYRVGRFVQINCSVVSNEDPRQGNSFSTEAIMVTAIGCESCAGTITYQALGCSGLDEFTLRAPIGNRPAMTGTFLGWNTFSNGSATNAIVSVSAEIKERGFAFVGNIVESWGSSTNAALRLNADSDTNAAQNIVVHNNTIAGERANLLYLDGTENVAKSGSFRNNLFHRINIKSDVFSGETSLTGNWPARYKVGWSHNVAIAGSSNEPGYGPSSWLGELPSIGEVSHIASPWVDDRSHTGSNTGSGDYRPDALSDLPKISPAQAPYGTDLVGSTLGDSGFIGAVLSFA
;
A
#
# COMPACT_ATOMS: atom_id res chain seq x y z
N MET A 1 75.06 5.52 9.24
CA MET A 1 74.90 6.98 9.19
C MET A 1 74.24 7.31 7.86
N GLN A 2 73.04 7.91 7.93
CA GLN A 2 72.18 8.43 6.85
C GLN A 2 71.83 7.52 5.67
N MET A 3 70.58 7.04 5.69
CA MET A 3 69.79 6.69 4.51
C MET A 3 69.42 7.97 3.76
N THR A 4 69.60 7.97 2.44
CA THR A 4 69.04 8.97 1.54
C THR A 4 68.22 8.22 0.48
N LEU A 5 66.90 8.43 0.50
CA LEU A 5 65.96 7.96 -0.51
C LEU A 5 66.22 8.66 -1.85
N GLY A 6 66.49 7.89 -2.89
CA GLY A 6 66.47 8.34 -4.28
C GLY A 6 65.15 7.99 -4.95
N LEU A 7 64.36 9.01 -5.31
CA LEU A 7 63.24 8.89 -6.23
C LEU A 7 63.73 8.34 -7.57
N GLY A 8 63.18 7.19 -7.97
CA GLY A 8 63.30 6.64 -9.32
C GLY A 8 61.95 6.66 -10.01
N MET A 9 61.72 7.67 -10.85
CA MET A 9 60.61 7.67 -11.82
C MET A 9 60.78 6.47 -12.76
N LYS A 10 59.87 5.50 -12.69
CA LYS A 10 59.68 4.52 -13.77
C LYS A 10 58.51 5.00 -14.63
N LEU A 11 58.84 5.43 -15.84
CA LEU A 11 57.88 5.61 -16.92
C LEU A 11 57.02 4.35 -17.02
N GLY A 12 55.72 4.52 -16.82
CA GLY A 12 54.74 3.48 -17.06
C GLY A 12 54.78 3.06 -18.52
N GLN A 13 55.03 1.77 -18.75
CA GLN A 13 54.70 1.13 -20.00
C GLN A 13 53.19 1.24 -20.20
N THR A 14 52.78 2.07 -21.15
CA THR A 14 51.45 2.03 -21.74
C THR A 14 51.28 0.70 -22.45
N MET A 15 50.73 -0.29 -21.74
CA MET A 15 50.07 -1.42 -22.37
C MET A 15 48.79 -0.88 -23.01
N ALA A 16 48.92 -0.31 -24.21
CA ALA A 16 47.83 -0.12 -25.14
C ALA A 16 47.41 -1.49 -25.69
N GLY A 17 46.72 -2.27 -24.85
CA GLY A 17 45.80 -3.28 -25.31
C GLY A 17 44.42 -2.67 -25.23
N SER A 18 43.82 -2.30 -26.36
CA SER A 18 42.39 -2.04 -26.36
C SER A 18 41.71 -3.33 -25.92
N LEU A 19 41.02 -3.29 -24.78
CA LEU A 19 39.99 -4.28 -24.53
C LEU A 19 39.05 -4.21 -25.75
N PRO A 20 38.76 -5.33 -26.43
CA PRO A 20 37.86 -5.28 -27.58
C PRO A 20 36.57 -4.64 -27.10
N LEU A 21 36.13 -3.59 -27.81
CA LEU A 21 34.84 -2.94 -27.56
C LEU A 21 33.81 -4.06 -27.64
N LYS A 22 33.24 -4.48 -26.51
CA LYS A 22 32.26 -5.57 -26.50
C LYS A 22 31.03 -5.05 -27.25
N ILE A 23 30.90 -5.43 -28.51
CA ILE A 23 29.79 -5.04 -29.37
C ILE A 23 28.51 -5.53 -28.69
N SER A 24 27.53 -4.65 -28.54
CA SER A 24 26.22 -5.04 -27.99
C SER A 24 25.64 -6.18 -28.84
N PRO A 25 25.05 -7.22 -28.20
CA PRO A 25 24.39 -8.31 -28.94
C PRO A 25 23.17 -7.82 -29.73
N VAL A 26 22.67 -6.62 -29.41
CA VAL A 26 21.53 -5.97 -30.08
C VAL A 26 21.98 -4.74 -30.86
N THR A 27 21.27 -4.41 -31.94
CA THR A 27 21.45 -3.15 -32.69
C THR A 27 20.57 -2.05 -32.14
N GLU A 28 19.37 -2.39 -31.66
CA GLU A 28 18.43 -1.43 -31.09
C GLU A 28 17.47 -2.08 -30.09
N ILE A 29 16.94 -1.26 -29.19
CA ILE A 29 15.75 -1.54 -28.38
C ILE A 29 14.56 -0.88 -29.05
N LEU A 30 13.46 -1.60 -29.17
CA LEU A 30 12.23 -1.12 -29.81
C LEU A 30 11.43 -0.17 -28.91
N ALA A 31 10.45 0.51 -29.50
CA ALA A 31 9.65 1.56 -28.84
C ALA A 31 8.91 1.12 -27.57
N ASP A 32 8.54 -0.15 -27.45
CA ASP A 32 7.87 -0.70 -26.27
C ASP A 32 8.81 -0.99 -25.08
N GLY A 33 10.13 -0.91 -25.30
CA GLY A 33 11.16 -1.09 -24.31
C GLY A 33 11.40 -2.52 -23.84
N TRP A 34 10.66 -3.53 -24.33
CA TRP A 34 10.85 -4.93 -23.93
C TRP A 34 11.31 -5.84 -25.07
N ARG A 35 11.26 -5.35 -26.31
CA ARG A 35 11.82 -6.04 -27.47
C ARG A 35 13.09 -5.36 -27.96
N ALA A 36 13.97 -6.16 -28.55
CA ALA A 36 15.21 -5.71 -29.15
C ALA A 36 15.48 -6.40 -30.48
N GLU A 37 16.17 -5.72 -31.39
CA GLU A 37 16.66 -6.28 -32.64
C GLU A 37 18.04 -6.90 -32.40
N HIS A 38 18.12 -8.23 -32.54
CA HIS A 38 19.36 -8.96 -32.26
C HIS A 38 20.24 -9.04 -33.51
N ARG A 39 21.55 -8.82 -33.32
CA ARG A 39 22.51 -8.64 -34.42
C ARG A 39 22.76 -9.93 -35.25
N ASP A 40 22.60 -11.10 -34.65
CA ASP A 40 22.82 -12.41 -35.30
C ASP A 40 21.87 -13.51 -34.77
N ILE A 41 20.67 -13.61 -35.33
CA ILE A 41 19.58 -14.46 -34.82
C ILE A 41 19.63 -15.94 -35.14
N PRO A 42 20.20 -16.39 -36.28
CA PRO A 42 20.40 -17.81 -36.51
C PRO A 42 21.15 -18.52 -35.36
N SER A 43 21.90 -17.76 -34.54
CA SER A 43 22.63 -18.26 -33.36
C SER A 43 21.87 -18.17 -32.01
N PHE A 44 20.65 -17.61 -31.98
CA PHE A 44 19.84 -17.46 -30.77
C PHE A 44 18.73 -18.52 -30.74
N SER A 45 19.05 -19.74 -30.28
CA SER A 45 18.02 -20.76 -30.06
C SER A 45 17.22 -20.41 -28.79
N THR A 46 15.98 -20.89 -28.70
CA THR A 46 15.13 -20.80 -27.50
C THR A 46 15.70 -21.53 -26.27
N THR A 47 16.92 -22.05 -26.37
CA THR A 47 17.57 -22.95 -25.39
C THR A 47 19.07 -22.69 -25.18
N SER A 48 19.71 -21.73 -25.87
CA SER A 48 21.16 -21.49 -25.77
C SER A 48 21.48 -20.17 -25.07
N GLU A 49 22.30 -20.24 -24.01
CA GLU A 49 22.96 -19.19 -23.21
C GLU A 49 22.31 -17.78 -23.22
N ALA A 50 21.77 -17.38 -22.06
CA ALA A 50 21.29 -16.03 -21.82
C ALA A 50 22.36 -14.99 -22.22
N ARG A 51 22.02 -14.16 -23.22
CA ARG A 51 22.88 -13.05 -23.65
C ARG A 51 22.50 -11.79 -22.87
N ASN A 52 23.51 -11.09 -22.37
CA ASN A 52 23.32 -9.94 -21.50
C ASN A 52 23.54 -8.63 -22.25
N VAL A 53 22.62 -7.69 -22.08
CA VAL A 53 22.76 -6.28 -22.49
C VAL A 53 23.04 -5.46 -21.24
N ALA A 54 24.12 -4.69 -21.27
CA ALA A 54 24.42 -3.71 -20.22
C ALA A 54 23.62 -2.43 -20.48
N VAL A 55 22.81 -2.03 -19.51
CA VAL A 55 21.92 -0.87 -19.59
C VAL A 55 22.30 0.11 -18.49
N ASN A 56 22.63 1.34 -18.86
CA ASN A 56 22.90 2.42 -17.89
C ASN A 56 21.60 3.18 -17.63
N ARG A 57 21.10 3.06 -16.41
CA ARG A 57 19.81 3.59 -15.95
C ARG A 57 20.00 4.82 -15.07
N ARG A 58 19.13 5.81 -15.19
CA ARG A 58 19.08 6.95 -14.27
C ARG A 58 18.37 6.55 -12.99
N GLY A 59 18.81 7.09 -11.86
CA GLY A 59 18.17 6.90 -10.56
C GLY A 59 18.94 7.63 -9.47
N PHE A 60 18.78 7.17 -8.23
CA PHE A 60 19.41 7.80 -7.06
C PHE A 60 20.23 6.81 -6.23
N ASP A 61 21.10 7.33 -5.40
CA ASP A 61 21.76 6.62 -4.32
C ASP A 61 21.14 6.93 -2.95
N THR A 62 21.65 6.28 -1.91
CA THR A 62 21.15 6.42 -0.54
C THR A 62 21.37 7.82 0.04
N ALA A 63 22.22 8.65 -0.60
CA ALA A 63 22.39 10.05 -0.26
C ALA A 63 21.43 10.96 -1.07
N ALA A 64 20.46 10.39 -1.78
CA ALA A 64 19.56 11.09 -2.69
C ALA A 64 20.30 11.85 -3.81
N THR A 65 21.50 11.41 -4.18
CA THR A 65 22.25 11.98 -5.31
C THR A 65 21.87 11.26 -6.60
N ALA A 66 21.63 12.03 -7.66
CA ALA A 66 21.35 11.47 -8.98
C ALA A 66 22.57 10.72 -9.51
N VAL A 67 22.37 9.46 -9.91
CA VAL A 67 23.43 8.57 -10.40
C VAL A 67 23.00 7.84 -11.66
N SER A 68 23.98 7.40 -12.46
CA SER A 68 23.78 6.42 -13.52
C SER A 68 24.23 5.05 -13.03
N ARG A 69 23.34 4.06 -13.07
CA ARG A 69 23.57 2.70 -12.60
C ARG A 69 23.64 1.74 -13.78
N ALA A 70 24.76 1.04 -13.91
CA ALA A 70 24.84 -0.09 -14.80
C ALA A 70 23.97 -1.24 -14.26
N SER A 71 23.06 -1.74 -15.10
CA SER A 71 22.28 -2.95 -14.85
C SER A 71 22.42 -3.91 -16.02
N VAL A 72 21.99 -5.15 -15.81
CA VAL A 72 22.01 -6.19 -16.83
C VAL A 72 20.58 -6.58 -17.17
N VAL A 73 20.24 -6.50 -18.44
CA VAL A 73 19.00 -7.04 -19.01
C VAL A 73 19.36 -8.29 -19.81
N GLN A 74 18.71 -9.42 -19.52
CA GLN A 74 18.93 -10.66 -20.24
C GLN A 74 18.05 -10.69 -21.48
N LEU A 75 18.58 -11.14 -22.60
CA LEU A 75 17.80 -11.52 -23.78
C LEU A 75 17.30 -12.95 -23.54
N THR A 76 15.99 -13.17 -23.63
CA THR A 76 15.37 -14.41 -23.15
C THR A 76 15.00 -15.35 -24.29
N SER A 77 14.11 -14.93 -25.20
CA SER A 77 13.66 -15.75 -26.32
C SER A 77 13.43 -14.92 -27.57
N ARG A 78 13.40 -15.56 -28.74
CA ARG A 78 12.80 -14.95 -29.93
C ARG A 78 11.33 -14.70 -29.69
N VAL A 79 10.81 -13.61 -30.24
CA VAL A 79 9.39 -13.29 -30.18
C VAL A 79 8.67 -14.10 -31.25
N ARG A 80 7.65 -14.86 -30.87
CA ARG A 80 6.79 -15.60 -31.82
C ARG A 80 5.92 -14.65 -32.66
N GLN A 81 5.43 -15.14 -33.79
CA GLN A 81 4.36 -14.46 -34.53
C GLN A 81 3.04 -14.52 -33.72
N PRO A 82 2.13 -13.56 -33.91
CA PRO A 82 0.80 -13.64 -33.32
C PRO A 82 -0.03 -14.80 -33.87
N TYR A 83 -1.13 -15.14 -33.18
CA TYR A 83 -2.13 -16.07 -33.72
C TYR A 83 -2.60 -15.65 -35.13
N PRO A 84 -2.81 -16.58 -36.09
CA PRO A 84 -2.70 -18.04 -35.97
C PRO A 84 -1.29 -18.60 -36.16
N ASP A 85 -0.30 -17.80 -36.55
CA ASP A 85 1.05 -18.24 -36.93
C ASP A 85 2.01 -18.42 -35.73
N HIS A 86 1.47 -18.57 -34.53
CA HIS A 86 2.20 -18.66 -33.25
C HIS A 86 3.18 -19.84 -33.14
N SER A 87 3.18 -20.77 -34.10
CA SER A 87 4.21 -21.81 -34.26
C SER A 87 5.51 -21.29 -34.88
N ASN A 88 5.50 -20.07 -35.44
CA ASN A 88 6.63 -19.43 -36.10
C ASN A 88 7.22 -18.29 -35.24
N PHE A 89 8.48 -17.94 -35.50
CA PHE A 89 9.17 -16.83 -34.86
C PHE A 89 9.35 -15.64 -35.79
N THR A 90 9.42 -14.44 -35.21
CA THR A 90 9.89 -13.24 -35.93
C THR A 90 11.34 -13.40 -36.35
N ASP A 91 11.69 -12.78 -37.47
CA ASP A 91 13.01 -12.93 -38.09
C ASP A 91 14.11 -12.25 -37.29
N THR A 92 13.81 -11.09 -36.68
CA THR A 92 14.83 -10.23 -36.09
C THR A 92 14.65 -9.84 -34.61
N THR A 93 13.54 -10.23 -33.97
CA THR A 93 13.17 -9.67 -32.66
C THR A 93 13.30 -10.68 -31.51
N VAL A 94 13.92 -10.23 -30.42
CA VAL A 94 14.06 -10.97 -29.16
C VAL A 94 13.43 -10.22 -28.00
N ALA A 95 12.94 -10.95 -27.00
CA ALA A 95 12.40 -10.41 -25.77
C ALA A 95 13.51 -10.17 -24.73
N CYS A 96 13.32 -9.13 -23.93
CA CYS A 96 14.14 -8.78 -22.78
C CYS A 96 13.53 -9.30 -21.48
N SER A 97 14.35 -9.64 -20.50
CA SER A 97 13.90 -10.05 -19.16
C SER A 97 13.31 -8.91 -18.33
N ASP A 98 13.61 -7.68 -18.72
CA ASP A 98 13.19 -6.46 -18.03
C ASP A 98 13.03 -5.32 -19.06
N PHE A 99 12.32 -4.26 -18.67
CA PHE A 99 12.15 -3.10 -19.52
C PHE A 99 13.43 -2.27 -19.59
N VAL A 100 13.67 -1.71 -20.78
CA VAL A 100 14.58 -0.60 -21.02
C VAL A 100 13.72 0.65 -21.20
N TYR A 101 13.99 1.69 -20.42
CA TYR A 101 13.19 2.91 -20.41
C TYR A 101 13.74 3.98 -21.34
N ALA A 102 12.92 4.98 -21.67
CA ALA A 102 13.30 6.08 -22.56
C ALA A 102 14.56 6.84 -22.13
N GLY A 103 14.83 6.91 -20.82
CA GLY A 103 16.01 7.58 -20.26
C GLY A 103 17.28 6.73 -20.22
N ASP A 104 17.20 5.44 -20.57
CA ASP A 104 18.31 4.50 -20.48
C ASP A 104 19.26 4.61 -21.67
N THR A 105 20.54 4.26 -21.44
CA THR A 105 21.55 4.23 -22.51
C THR A 105 22.21 2.86 -22.60
N ILE A 106 22.51 2.43 -23.84
CA ILE A 106 23.11 1.14 -24.14
C ILE A 106 24.30 1.39 -25.05
N ASN A 107 25.49 0.93 -24.64
CA ASN A 107 26.68 1.12 -25.44
C ASN A 107 26.62 0.25 -26.70
N GLY A 108 26.72 0.85 -27.89
CA GLY A 108 26.72 0.15 -29.17
C GLY A 108 25.35 -0.30 -29.70
N ALA A 109 24.26 0.21 -29.11
CA ALA A 109 22.89 0.03 -29.60
C ALA A 109 22.09 1.33 -29.44
N ILE A 110 21.05 1.52 -30.27
CA ILE A 110 20.14 2.67 -30.17
C ILE A 110 18.97 2.30 -29.26
N ASN A 111 18.56 3.21 -28.36
CA ASN A 111 17.37 3.02 -27.55
C ASN A 111 16.20 3.83 -28.12
N HIS A 112 15.20 3.15 -28.70
CA HIS A 112 13.97 3.78 -29.19
C HIS A 112 12.81 3.73 -28.19
N SER A 113 13.02 3.13 -27.00
CA SER A 113 11.97 3.00 -26.00
C SER A 113 11.32 4.33 -25.68
N THR A 114 9.98 4.37 -25.70
CA THR A 114 9.19 5.52 -25.24
C THR A 114 8.64 5.31 -23.85
N ARG A 115 8.92 4.17 -23.23
CA ARG A 115 8.37 3.78 -21.94
C ARG A 115 9.01 4.59 -20.81
N PRO A 116 8.23 5.29 -19.96
CA PRO A 116 8.77 5.95 -18.77
C PRO A 116 9.20 4.91 -17.73
N ALA A 117 10.18 5.29 -16.91
CA ALA A 117 10.51 4.51 -15.71
C ALA A 117 9.30 4.51 -14.74
N PRO A 118 9.09 3.42 -13.98
CA PRO A 118 7.99 3.32 -13.03
C PRO A 118 8.10 4.42 -11.96
N ARG A 119 6.95 4.97 -11.55
CA ARG A 119 6.89 5.93 -10.43
C ARG A 119 6.74 5.16 -9.10
N PRO A 120 7.29 5.66 -7.99
CA PRO A 120 7.01 5.13 -6.65
C PRO A 120 5.52 5.12 -6.32
N ILE A 121 5.10 4.09 -5.59
CA ILE A 121 3.74 3.96 -5.03
C ILE A 121 3.90 4.03 -3.51
N ALA A 122 3.12 4.87 -2.84
CA ALA A 122 3.34 5.13 -1.42
C ALA A 122 2.07 5.46 -0.66
N MET A 123 2.12 5.27 0.66
CA MET A 123 1.02 5.54 1.58
C MET A 123 1.59 6.02 2.93
N TRP A 124 0.96 7.05 3.51
CA TRP A 124 1.28 7.53 4.85
C TRP A 124 0.79 6.54 5.92
N LEU A 125 1.59 6.39 6.99
CA LEU A 125 1.13 5.72 8.22
C LEU A 125 0.66 6.70 9.30
N ASN A 126 0.93 7.99 9.12
CA ASN A 126 0.35 9.08 9.92
C ASN A 126 -1.05 9.40 9.40
N HIS A 127 -1.90 9.99 10.27
CA HIS A 127 -3.17 10.52 9.83
C HIS A 127 -3.09 12.03 9.57
N ASP A 128 -4.03 12.56 8.80
CA ASP A 128 -4.11 13.99 8.53
C ASP A 128 -4.58 14.77 9.78
N ARG A 129 -4.17 16.04 9.87
CA ARG A 129 -4.55 17.00 10.93
C ARG A 129 -4.21 16.53 12.34
N GLU A 130 -3.01 15.99 12.52
CA GLU A 130 -2.44 15.73 13.85
C GLU A 130 -2.10 17.06 14.55
N ARG A 131 -2.31 17.12 15.87
CA ARG A 131 -1.80 18.18 16.74
C ARG A 131 -0.53 17.67 17.38
N VAL A 132 0.58 18.36 17.16
CA VAL A 132 1.89 17.97 17.70
C VAL A 132 2.21 18.88 18.89
N GLU A 133 2.29 18.33 20.09
CA GLU A 133 2.53 19.08 21.33
C GLU A 133 4.01 19.06 21.78
N ASP A 134 4.89 18.47 20.95
CA ASP A 134 6.33 18.34 21.18
C ASP A 134 7.13 19.00 20.06
N ASP A 135 8.38 19.38 20.35
CA ASP A 135 9.33 19.91 19.36
C ASP A 135 9.70 18.90 18.26
N ALA A 136 9.37 17.62 18.43
CA ALA A 136 9.72 16.57 17.48
C ALA A 136 8.51 15.72 17.11
N HIS A 137 8.42 15.34 15.83
CA HIS A 137 7.34 14.48 15.33
C HIS A 137 7.87 13.37 14.42
N ILE A 138 7.28 12.17 14.52
CA ILE A 138 7.68 11.02 13.70
C ILE A 138 6.77 10.87 12.49
N LEU A 139 7.32 11.11 11.30
CA LEU A 139 6.67 10.88 10.02
C LEU A 139 7.03 9.51 9.46
N ARG A 140 6.05 8.83 8.85
CA ARG A 140 6.17 7.46 8.38
C ARG A 140 5.52 7.27 7.00
N LEU A 141 6.28 6.72 6.05
CA LEU A 141 5.83 6.47 4.68
C LEU A 141 6.19 5.05 4.24
N ALA A 142 5.18 4.25 3.90
CA ALA A 142 5.36 2.97 3.22
C ALA A 142 5.51 3.21 1.71
N VAL A 143 6.44 2.50 1.07
CA VAL A 143 6.79 2.70 -0.34
C VAL A 143 6.94 1.35 -1.06
N ALA A 144 6.52 1.30 -2.32
CA ALA A 144 6.69 0.18 -3.24
C ALA A 144 7.19 0.69 -4.59
N HIS A 145 8.05 -0.09 -5.23
CA HIS A 145 8.66 0.28 -6.50
C HIS A 145 9.17 -0.96 -7.24
N ALA A 146 9.10 -0.98 -8.58
CA ALA A 146 9.50 -2.13 -9.38
C ALA A 146 10.98 -2.55 -9.18
N TYR A 147 11.84 -1.56 -8.93
CA TYR A 147 13.28 -1.72 -8.74
C TYR A 147 13.72 -1.80 -7.27
N ALA A 148 12.83 -2.24 -6.39
CA ALA A 148 13.17 -2.55 -5.01
C ALA A 148 14.35 -3.54 -4.92
N GLN A 149 15.32 -3.26 -4.05
CA GLN A 149 16.54 -4.06 -3.89
C GLN A 149 17.18 -3.75 -2.55
N GLN A 150 18.10 -4.62 -2.10
CA GLN A 150 18.87 -4.41 -0.86
C GLN A 150 17.98 -4.22 0.39
N GLY A 151 16.83 -4.90 0.42
CA GLY A 151 15.84 -4.77 1.48
C GLY A 151 15.11 -3.43 1.49
N GLN A 152 15.18 -2.65 0.40
CA GLN A 152 14.59 -1.32 0.32
C GLN A 152 13.87 -1.08 -1.02
N PRO A 153 12.64 -0.55 -1.00
CA PRO A 153 11.89 -0.26 -2.22
C PRO A 153 12.51 0.87 -3.06
N VAL A 154 13.15 1.84 -2.40
CA VAL A 154 13.74 3.04 -3.02
C VAL A 154 15.08 3.35 -2.34
N ALA A 155 15.87 4.27 -2.88
CA ALA A 155 17.19 4.58 -2.34
C ALA A 155 17.13 5.44 -1.08
N ALA A 156 16.21 6.41 -1.05
CA ALA A 156 15.97 7.27 0.10
C ALA A 156 14.60 7.96 0.02
N VAL A 157 14.16 8.50 1.16
CA VAL A 157 12.99 9.38 1.29
C VAL A 157 13.41 10.61 2.08
N ARG A 158 13.13 11.81 1.57
CA ARG A 158 13.26 13.06 2.31
C ARG A 158 11.88 13.50 2.78
N PHE A 159 11.69 13.57 4.09
CA PHE A 159 10.52 14.17 4.70
C PHE A 159 10.73 15.67 4.82
N ILE A 160 9.68 16.44 4.53
CA ILE A 160 9.74 17.89 4.50
C ILE A 160 8.49 18.44 5.19
N VAL A 161 8.70 19.39 6.08
CA VAL A 161 7.65 20.08 6.80
C VAL A 161 7.83 21.58 6.63
N ARG A 162 6.77 22.26 6.20
CA ARG A 162 6.79 23.71 5.93
C ARG A 162 5.70 24.43 6.70
N ASP A 163 6.03 25.57 7.26
CA ASP A 163 5.03 26.51 7.80
C ASP A 163 4.54 27.48 6.71
N THR A 164 3.59 28.35 7.07
CA THR A 164 3.02 29.34 6.13
C THR A 164 3.94 30.55 5.89
N LEU A 165 4.99 30.70 6.69
CA LEU A 165 6.01 31.75 6.56
C LEU A 165 7.18 31.35 5.65
N GLY A 166 7.22 30.08 5.23
CA GLY A 166 8.24 29.53 4.34
C GLY A 166 9.45 28.92 5.07
N ASN A 167 9.40 28.78 6.40
CA ASN A 167 10.39 27.99 7.12
C ASN A 167 10.19 26.50 6.82
N GLU A 168 11.29 25.76 6.78
CA GLU A 168 11.29 24.34 6.43
C GLU A 168 12.14 23.53 7.41
N ALA A 169 11.58 22.43 7.89
CA ALA A 169 12.32 21.35 8.53
C ALA A 169 12.36 20.16 7.57
N SER A 170 13.52 19.53 7.39
CA SER A 170 13.64 18.36 6.53
C SER A 170 14.60 17.32 7.07
N GLN A 171 14.32 16.05 6.75
CA GLN A 171 15.17 14.92 7.13
C GLN A 171 15.20 13.87 6.02
N LEU A 172 16.40 13.44 5.64
CA LEU A 172 16.62 12.35 4.70
C LEU A 172 16.81 11.03 5.43
N VAL A 173 16.15 9.97 4.94
CA VAL A 173 16.23 8.61 5.49
C VAL A 173 16.47 7.63 4.35
N SER A 174 17.44 6.73 4.51
CA SER A 174 17.87 5.76 3.50
C SER A 174 17.84 4.32 4.00
N SER A 175 17.01 4.05 4.99
CA SER A 175 16.78 2.72 5.55
C SER A 175 15.34 2.62 6.04
N GLN A 176 14.73 1.45 5.84
CA GLN A 176 13.41 1.18 6.38
C GLN A 176 13.50 0.76 7.85
N SER A 177 12.41 1.05 8.58
CA SER A 177 12.06 0.48 9.88
C SER A 177 10.83 -0.41 9.73
N SER A 178 10.51 -1.17 10.76
CA SER A 178 9.28 -1.97 10.85
C SER A 178 8.42 -1.49 12.02
N LEU A 179 7.11 -1.40 11.81
CA LEU A 179 6.11 -1.03 12.83
C LEU A 179 5.13 -2.18 13.00
N GLY A 180 5.00 -2.70 14.22
CA GLY A 180 4.01 -3.72 14.59
C GLY A 180 2.70 -3.08 15.08
N PHE A 181 1.60 -3.81 14.92
CA PHE A 181 0.27 -3.40 15.36
C PHE A 181 -0.39 -4.47 16.22
N ASP A 182 -0.83 -4.10 17.41
CA ASP A 182 -1.39 -5.04 18.38
C ASP A 182 -2.71 -5.66 17.93
N ALA A 183 -3.55 -4.89 17.22
CA ALA A 183 -4.86 -5.37 16.79
C ALA A 183 -4.73 -6.48 15.73
N SER A 184 -3.92 -6.26 14.70
CA SER A 184 -3.74 -7.28 13.65
C SER A 184 -2.66 -8.33 13.96
N GLY A 185 -1.71 -8.01 14.83
CA GLY A 185 -0.49 -8.80 15.06
C GLY A 185 0.53 -8.72 13.91
N LEU A 186 0.35 -7.82 12.95
CA LEU A 186 1.16 -7.74 11.73
C LEU A 186 2.12 -6.54 11.75
N HIS A 187 3.11 -6.59 10.85
CA HIS A 187 4.15 -5.58 10.72
C HIS A 187 4.16 -4.89 9.36
N VAL A 188 4.54 -3.60 9.34
CA VAL A 188 4.64 -2.79 8.12
C VAL A 188 6.04 -2.18 7.98
N SER A 189 6.69 -2.47 6.85
CA SER A 189 7.97 -1.84 6.48
C SER A 189 7.77 -0.42 5.94
N HIS A 190 8.50 0.55 6.49
CA HIS A 190 8.31 1.97 6.15
C HIS A 190 9.59 2.79 6.35
N TYR A 191 9.68 3.96 5.73
CA TYR A 191 10.69 4.97 6.09
C TYR A 191 10.13 5.81 7.24
N ALA A 192 10.95 6.05 8.26
CA ALA A 192 10.58 6.87 9.42
C ALA A 192 11.61 7.96 9.67
N ALA A 193 11.14 9.18 9.91
CA ALA A 193 11.95 10.36 10.21
C ALA A 193 11.39 11.07 11.45
N THR A 194 12.28 11.51 12.35
CA THR A 194 11.93 12.39 13.47
C THR A 194 12.28 13.82 13.08
N VAL A 195 11.27 14.58 12.64
CA VAL A 195 11.45 15.97 12.22
C VAL A 195 11.37 16.91 13.42
N ASP A 196 12.31 17.86 13.48
CA ASP A 196 12.34 18.94 14.49
C ASP A 196 11.49 20.12 14.02
N LEU A 197 10.48 20.47 14.81
CA LEU A 197 9.49 21.52 14.55
C LEU A 197 9.79 22.82 15.31
N SER A 198 10.83 22.86 16.15
CA SER A 198 11.15 24.02 17.01
C SER A 198 11.46 25.30 16.21
N GLY A 199 11.93 25.15 14.97
CA GLY A 199 12.20 26.25 14.04
C GLY A 199 10.99 26.70 13.20
N LEU A 200 9.84 26.05 13.33
CA LEU A 200 8.63 26.35 12.58
C LEU A 200 7.65 27.18 13.40
N ALA A 201 6.79 27.95 12.73
CA ALA A 201 5.82 28.81 13.40
C ALA A 201 4.90 28.03 14.36
N GLN A 202 4.84 28.47 15.62
CA GLN A 202 3.92 27.97 16.64
C GLN A 202 2.47 28.31 16.27
N GLY A 203 1.56 27.36 16.50
CA GLY A 203 0.12 27.50 16.23
C GLY A 203 -0.23 27.43 14.74
N ASP A 204 0.75 27.15 13.88
CA ASP A 204 0.55 27.14 12.43
C ASP A 204 0.19 25.75 11.91
N LEU A 205 -0.63 25.71 10.85
CA LEU A 205 -1.01 24.47 10.19
C LEU A 205 0.04 24.12 9.12
N LEU A 206 0.99 23.29 9.52
CA LEU A 206 2.13 22.88 8.70
C LEU A 206 1.71 21.99 7.53
N THR A 207 2.44 22.11 6.43
CA THR A 207 2.37 21.18 5.28
C THR A 207 3.39 20.08 5.47
N VAL A 208 2.95 18.83 5.42
CA VAL A 208 3.83 17.65 5.43
C VAL A 208 3.91 17.06 4.02
N ASP A 209 5.13 16.96 3.52
CA ASP A 209 5.47 16.50 2.18
C ASP A 209 6.61 15.47 2.25
N ALA A 210 6.82 14.74 1.16
CA ALA A 210 8.00 13.89 1.02
C ALA A 210 8.45 13.81 -0.44
N THR A 211 9.77 13.78 -0.63
CA THR A 211 10.40 13.42 -1.91
C THR A 211 10.99 12.02 -1.80
N ILE A 212 10.55 11.15 -2.70
CA ILE A 212 10.97 9.75 -2.82
C ILE A 212 12.01 9.64 -3.93
N TYR A 213 13.16 9.04 -3.62
CA TYR A 213 14.30 8.89 -4.52
C TYR A 213 14.46 7.42 -4.92
N PRO A 214 13.91 6.97 -6.06
CA PRO A 214 13.98 5.57 -6.45
C PRO A 214 15.37 5.15 -6.93
N TRP A 215 15.65 3.85 -6.85
CA TRP A 215 16.90 3.28 -7.40
C TRP A 215 17.03 3.45 -8.92
N VAL A 216 15.89 3.49 -9.62
CA VAL A 216 15.75 3.68 -11.07
C VAL A 216 14.55 4.60 -11.31
N GLY A 217 14.70 5.59 -12.18
CA GLY A 217 13.65 6.57 -12.47
C GLY A 217 13.88 7.93 -11.82
N ASP A 218 12.92 8.81 -11.98
CA ASP A 218 12.98 10.19 -11.51
C ASP A 218 12.51 10.32 -10.05
N ALA A 219 12.94 11.39 -9.39
CA ALA A 219 12.46 11.71 -8.04
C ALA A 219 10.97 12.04 -8.10
N PHE A 220 10.26 11.69 -7.02
CA PHE A 220 8.82 11.87 -6.91
C PHE A 220 8.52 12.69 -5.66
N SER A 221 7.92 13.86 -5.80
CA SER A 221 7.51 14.70 -4.67
C SER A 221 6.01 14.64 -4.51
N ILE A 222 5.52 14.30 -3.31
CA ILE A 222 4.08 14.14 -3.07
C ILE A 222 3.31 15.41 -3.45
N SER A 223 3.82 16.59 -3.08
CA SER A 223 3.21 17.88 -3.43
C SER A 223 3.11 18.20 -4.93
N ALA A 224 3.94 17.58 -5.77
CA ALA A 224 3.99 17.87 -7.21
C ALA A 224 3.42 16.75 -8.08
N ASP A 225 3.58 15.50 -7.64
CA ASP A 225 3.30 14.32 -8.44
C ASP A 225 2.03 13.57 -8.00
N ALA A 226 1.53 13.82 -6.78
CA ALA A 226 0.38 13.14 -6.18
C ALA A 226 -0.93 13.92 -6.30
N ASP A 227 -2.00 13.38 -5.70
CA ASP A 227 -3.30 14.03 -5.76
C ASP A 227 -3.30 15.32 -4.95
N GLU A 228 -4.08 16.29 -5.41
CA GLU A 228 -4.29 17.55 -4.70
C GLU A 228 -4.90 17.30 -3.30
N TYR A 229 -4.45 18.08 -2.33
CA TYR A 229 -4.99 18.01 -0.98
C TYR A 229 -6.37 18.69 -0.90
N PRO A 230 -7.39 18.06 -0.27
CA PRO A 230 -7.39 16.72 0.33
C PRO A 230 -7.81 15.62 -0.66
N SER A 231 -7.19 14.45 -0.55
CA SER A 231 -7.54 13.25 -1.34
C SER A 231 -7.53 11.98 -0.45
N PRO A 232 -8.36 10.96 -0.76
CA PRO A 232 -8.25 9.63 -0.16
C PRO A 232 -7.09 8.79 -0.74
N ASN A 233 -6.56 9.20 -1.90
CA ASN A 233 -5.31 8.66 -2.44
C ASN A 233 -4.12 9.38 -1.77
N LEU A 234 -2.89 9.01 -2.12
CA LEU A 234 -1.70 9.71 -1.61
C LEU A 234 -1.75 11.21 -1.93
N THR A 235 -1.61 12.04 -0.90
CA THR A 235 -1.49 13.49 -0.97
C THR A 235 -0.62 14.00 0.18
N THR A 236 -0.28 15.29 0.20
CA THR A 236 0.37 15.93 1.36
C THR A 236 -0.53 15.83 2.61
N LEU A 237 0.04 15.86 3.81
CA LEU A 237 -0.74 15.95 5.05
C LEU A 237 -0.66 17.37 5.64
N ARG A 238 -1.55 17.64 6.59
CA ARG A 238 -1.51 18.81 7.47
C ARG A 238 -1.27 18.38 8.90
N MET A 239 -0.51 19.15 9.65
CA MET A 239 -0.39 18.99 11.10
C MET A 239 -0.24 20.35 11.77
N LEU A 240 -0.80 20.50 12.97
CA LEU A 240 -0.66 21.74 13.75
C LEU A 240 0.62 21.65 14.59
N ASN A 241 1.48 22.65 14.46
CA ASN A 241 2.59 22.85 15.39
C ASN A 241 2.07 23.45 16.70
N ASP A 242 2.12 22.70 17.78
CA ASP A 242 1.77 23.18 19.11
C ASP A 242 2.86 22.86 20.15
N ALA A 243 4.13 22.84 19.72
CA ALA A 243 5.25 22.45 20.55
C ALA A 243 5.43 23.28 21.83
N SER A 244 4.99 24.54 21.84
CA SER A 244 5.00 25.39 23.05
C SER A 244 3.66 25.41 23.81
N GLY A 245 2.66 24.65 23.36
CA GLY A 245 1.31 24.60 23.96
C GLY A 245 0.46 25.86 23.75
N GLY A 246 0.92 26.82 22.94
CA GLY A 246 0.28 28.11 22.71
C GLY A 246 -1.07 28.06 21.97
N TYR A 247 -1.38 26.96 21.26
CA TYR A 247 -2.71 26.75 20.67
C TYR A 247 -3.76 26.42 21.75
N GLY A 248 -3.29 25.87 22.87
CA GLY A 248 -4.08 25.61 24.06
C GLY A 248 -4.83 24.28 24.03
N ALA A 249 -4.78 23.58 25.17
CA ALA A 249 -5.57 22.39 25.41
C ALA A 249 -6.93 22.75 26.03
N CYS A 250 -7.96 21.98 25.66
CA CYS A 250 -9.28 22.06 26.25
C CYS A 250 -9.85 20.64 26.41
N TYR A 251 -10.28 20.32 27.62
CA TYR A 251 -10.85 19.04 28.01
C TYR A 251 -12.26 19.24 28.57
N THR A 252 -13.13 18.29 28.27
CA THR A 252 -14.40 18.07 28.96
C THR A 252 -14.50 16.58 29.30
N GLN A 253 -15.29 16.23 30.31
CA GLN A 253 -15.66 14.84 30.56
C GLN A 253 -17.16 14.66 30.34
N VAL A 254 -17.56 13.48 29.86
CA VAL A 254 -18.95 13.03 29.80
C VAL A 254 -19.13 11.82 30.71
N ASP A 255 -20.09 11.91 31.61
CA ASP A 255 -20.58 10.81 32.43
C ASP A 255 -22.12 10.81 32.36
N GLY A 256 -22.69 9.84 31.66
CA GLY A 256 -24.15 9.75 31.49
C GLY A 256 -24.93 9.44 32.78
N THR A 257 -24.25 9.13 33.89
CA THR A 257 -24.85 8.81 35.18
C THR A 257 -24.79 9.97 36.15
N THR A 258 -23.64 10.64 36.26
CA THR A 258 -23.41 11.70 37.26
C THR A 258 -23.20 13.10 36.66
N GLY A 259 -23.07 13.20 35.35
CA GLY A 259 -22.87 14.49 34.67
C GLY A 259 -24.11 15.38 34.67
N ASP A 260 -23.89 16.68 34.49
CA ASP A 260 -24.94 17.69 34.41
C ASP A 260 -24.58 18.74 33.36
N ASP A 261 -25.41 18.86 32.32
CA ASP A 261 -25.16 19.80 31.21
C ASP A 261 -25.25 21.28 31.63
N ALA A 262 -25.86 21.59 32.77
CA ALA A 262 -25.95 22.96 33.28
C ALA A 262 -24.73 23.38 34.11
N THR A 263 -23.99 22.41 34.68
CA THR A 263 -22.87 22.66 35.61
C THR A 263 -21.55 22.04 35.19
N GLY A 264 -21.55 21.23 34.12
CA GLY A 264 -20.35 20.66 33.53
C GLY A 264 -19.35 21.73 33.09
N GLN A 265 -18.07 21.39 33.10
CA GLN A 265 -16.99 22.35 32.89
C GLN A 265 -16.02 21.94 31.77
N ALA A 266 -15.73 22.89 30.88
CA ALA A 266 -14.56 22.85 30.00
C ALA A 266 -13.34 23.47 30.70
N ALA A 267 -12.19 22.80 30.62
CA ALA A 267 -10.99 23.23 31.33
C ALA A 267 -9.71 22.90 30.54
N SER A 268 -8.65 23.68 30.77
CA SER A 268 -7.32 23.38 30.23
C SER A 268 -6.63 22.22 30.94
N ALA A 269 -7.00 21.95 32.20
CA ALA A 269 -6.53 20.80 32.96
C ALA A 269 -7.56 19.67 32.94
N ARG A 270 -7.09 18.46 32.63
CA ARG A 270 -7.92 17.26 32.59
C ARG A 270 -8.61 16.96 33.92
N ALA A 271 -7.95 17.19 35.06
CA ALA A 271 -8.52 16.90 36.38
C ALA A 271 -9.75 17.77 36.69
N ASP A 272 -9.76 19.01 36.25
CA ASP A 272 -10.88 19.93 36.49
C ASP A 272 -12.10 19.56 35.64
N ALA A 273 -11.87 19.17 34.38
CA ALA A 273 -12.91 18.64 33.50
C ALA A 273 -13.56 17.36 34.06
N ILE A 274 -12.79 16.52 34.76
CA ILE A 274 -13.29 15.30 35.41
C ILE A 274 -14.09 15.61 36.69
N ALA A 275 -13.75 16.69 37.39
CA ALA A 275 -14.43 17.05 38.62
C ALA A 275 -15.87 17.56 38.38
N ALA A 276 -16.18 18.03 37.18
CA ALA A 276 -17.50 18.51 36.77
C ALA A 276 -17.88 18.00 35.37
N PRO A 277 -18.27 16.72 35.23
CA PRO A 277 -18.64 16.13 33.96
C PRO A 277 -19.96 16.68 33.41
N PHE A 278 -20.05 16.71 32.07
CA PHE A 278 -21.31 16.90 31.35
C PHE A 278 -22.10 15.59 31.29
N ALA A 279 -23.42 15.69 31.15
CA ALA A 279 -24.28 14.53 30.92
C ALA A 279 -24.23 14.08 29.44
N THR A 280 -23.98 15.00 28.51
CA THR A 280 -24.03 14.72 27.06
C THR A 280 -22.80 15.19 26.29
N ILE A 281 -22.50 14.47 25.20
CA ILE A 281 -21.43 14.80 24.24
C ILE A 281 -21.70 16.15 23.56
N ALA A 282 -22.96 16.47 23.27
CA ALA A 282 -23.32 17.72 22.62
C ALA A 282 -23.01 18.94 23.51
N ALA A 283 -23.37 18.90 24.79
CA ALA A 283 -23.05 19.96 25.74
C ALA A 283 -21.53 20.08 25.97
N ALA A 284 -20.85 18.94 26.13
CA ALA A 284 -19.39 18.90 26.26
C ALA A 284 -18.68 19.52 25.03
N ALA A 285 -19.15 19.24 23.82
CA ALA A 285 -18.58 19.82 22.59
C ALA A 285 -18.82 21.33 22.50
N ASP A 286 -20.03 21.80 22.85
CA ASP A 286 -20.36 23.23 22.83
C ASP A 286 -19.55 24.01 23.87
N ALA A 287 -19.33 23.44 25.06
CA ALA A 287 -18.49 24.03 26.09
C ALA A 287 -17.01 24.14 25.65
N ILE A 288 -16.47 23.15 24.93
CA ILE A 288 -15.12 23.24 24.33
C ILE A 288 -15.07 24.43 23.36
N LYS A 289 -16.09 24.56 22.51
CA LYS A 289 -16.18 25.62 21.51
C LYS A 289 -16.23 27.01 22.14
N GLU A 290 -17.01 27.18 23.21
CA GLU A 290 -17.07 28.43 23.99
C GLU A 290 -15.74 28.71 24.69
N PHE A 291 -15.14 27.71 25.31
CA PHE A 291 -13.83 27.83 25.96
C PHE A 291 -12.75 28.26 24.97
N ASN A 292 -12.70 27.62 23.80
CA ASN A 292 -11.75 27.94 22.74
C ASN A 292 -11.92 29.39 22.23
N ALA A 293 -13.15 29.87 22.10
CA ALA A 293 -13.43 31.25 21.73
C ALA A 293 -12.94 32.24 22.81
N ALA A 294 -13.22 31.94 24.09
CA ALA A 294 -12.90 32.82 25.22
C ALA A 294 -11.40 32.86 25.55
N HIS A 295 -10.69 31.74 25.44
CA HIS A 295 -9.31 31.61 25.88
C HIS A 295 -8.28 31.67 24.75
N PHE A 296 -8.65 31.26 23.54
CA PHE A 296 -7.71 31.13 22.40
C PHE A 296 -8.17 31.89 21.16
N GLY A 297 -9.30 32.62 21.21
CA GLY A 297 -9.83 33.39 20.08
C GLY A 297 -10.38 32.54 18.93
N ARG A 298 -10.55 31.24 19.14
CA ARG A 298 -11.04 30.29 18.14
C ARG A 298 -12.57 30.23 18.16
N VAL A 299 -13.20 31.19 17.49
CA VAL A 299 -14.67 31.35 17.48
C VAL A 299 -15.34 30.24 16.68
N ASP A 300 -16.34 29.60 17.28
CA ASP A 300 -17.14 28.53 16.67
C ASP A 300 -16.30 27.34 16.19
N ASP A 301 -15.23 26.99 16.93
CA ASP A 301 -14.34 25.85 16.64
C ASP A 301 -14.03 25.03 17.91
N ALA A 302 -14.55 23.80 17.96
CA ALA A 302 -14.25 22.79 18.97
C ALA A 302 -12.98 21.96 18.63
N GLY A 303 -12.39 22.15 17.44
CA GLY A 303 -11.22 21.41 16.98
C GLY A 303 -10.03 21.49 17.94
N GLY A 304 -9.27 20.39 18.06
CA GLY A 304 -8.15 20.28 18.99
C GLY A 304 -8.54 20.12 20.46
N GLY A 305 -9.84 20.23 20.79
CA GLY A 305 -10.38 19.85 22.09
C GLY A 305 -10.56 18.33 22.25
N THR A 306 -10.67 17.88 23.49
CA THR A 306 -10.84 16.46 23.84
C THR A 306 -12.02 16.25 24.79
N ILE A 307 -12.96 15.41 24.38
CA ILE A 307 -14.05 14.88 25.20
C ILE A 307 -13.59 13.54 25.76
N LEU A 308 -13.49 13.45 27.08
CA LEU A 308 -13.17 12.25 27.83
C LEU A 308 -14.47 11.53 28.20
N LEU A 309 -14.63 10.27 27.80
CA LEU A 309 -15.75 9.45 28.22
C LEU A 309 -15.37 8.69 29.49
N ALA A 310 -16.15 8.86 30.57
CA ALA A 310 -16.05 8.00 31.75
C ALA A 310 -16.35 6.53 31.36
N GLU A 311 -15.87 5.57 32.15
CA GLU A 311 -16.21 4.15 31.93
C GLU A 311 -17.74 3.95 31.98
N GLY A 312 -18.30 3.22 31.01
CA GLY A 312 -19.74 3.03 30.85
C GLY A 312 -20.23 3.31 29.43
N ALA A 313 -21.56 3.31 29.25
CA ALA A 313 -22.19 3.46 27.94
C ALA A 313 -22.68 4.90 27.71
N HIS A 314 -22.31 5.46 26.56
CA HIS A 314 -22.62 6.81 26.12
C HIS A 314 -23.35 6.78 24.79
N ILE A 315 -24.55 7.36 24.74
CA ILE A 315 -25.33 7.44 23.50
C ILE A 315 -24.88 8.68 22.73
N LEU A 316 -24.51 8.50 21.46
CA LEU A 316 -24.21 9.61 20.56
C LEU A 316 -25.52 10.30 20.15
N THR A 317 -25.73 11.50 20.68
CA THR A 317 -26.74 12.44 20.20
C THR A 317 -26.13 13.35 19.13
N PRO A 318 -26.91 13.82 18.13
CA PRO A 318 -26.38 14.72 17.11
C PRO A 318 -25.73 15.97 17.70
N PHE A 319 -24.49 16.24 17.29
CA PHE A 319 -23.68 17.33 17.82
C PHE A 319 -22.85 18.07 16.75
N LYS A 320 -23.16 17.90 15.45
CA LYS A 320 -22.42 18.50 14.33
C LYS A 320 -22.13 19.99 14.49
N ALA A 321 -23.10 20.79 14.96
CA ALA A 321 -22.94 22.23 15.17
C ALA A 321 -22.16 22.56 16.46
N ALA A 322 -22.40 21.81 17.54
CA ALA A 322 -21.68 21.97 18.80
C ALA A 322 -20.20 21.59 18.66
N GLY A 323 -19.91 20.50 17.96
CA GLY A 323 -18.57 19.99 17.69
C GLY A 323 -17.91 20.53 16.44
N ARG A 324 -18.38 21.67 15.88
CA ARG A 324 -17.80 22.24 14.64
C ARG A 324 -16.27 22.28 14.74
N SER A 325 -15.59 21.69 13.76
CA SER A 325 -14.15 21.45 13.79
C SER A 325 -13.54 21.85 12.45
N ALA A 326 -12.87 23.01 12.38
CA ALA A 326 -12.45 23.57 11.10
C ALA A 326 -11.03 23.15 10.69
N GLN A 327 -10.09 23.20 11.64
CA GLN A 327 -8.67 22.98 11.38
C GLN A 327 -8.16 21.64 11.93
N LEU A 328 -8.63 21.24 13.10
CA LEU A 328 -8.23 20.00 13.76
C LEU A 328 -9.47 19.18 14.11
N PRO A 329 -9.35 17.85 14.16
CA PRO A 329 -10.43 17.01 14.66
C PRO A 329 -10.78 17.37 16.11
N LEU A 330 -12.07 17.39 16.42
CA LEU A 330 -12.51 17.19 17.81
C LEU A 330 -12.19 15.74 18.19
N CYS A 331 -11.63 15.51 19.38
CA CYS A 331 -11.28 14.17 19.85
C CYS A 331 -12.32 13.67 20.86
N ILE A 332 -12.83 12.46 20.69
CA ILE A 332 -13.59 11.71 21.70
C ILE A 332 -12.74 10.50 22.09
N ARG A 333 -12.51 10.28 23.37
CA ARG A 333 -11.76 9.11 23.83
C ARG A 333 -12.20 8.62 25.20
N ALA A 334 -11.87 7.38 25.54
CA ALA A 334 -11.97 6.96 26.94
C ALA A 334 -11.07 7.84 27.81
N GLU A 335 -11.57 8.17 29.00
CA GLU A 335 -10.77 8.77 30.04
C GLU A 335 -9.55 7.88 30.33
N ASP A 336 -9.79 6.61 30.64
CA ASP A 336 -8.77 5.60 30.84
C ASP A 336 -8.70 4.67 29.61
N PRO A 337 -7.64 4.73 28.78
CA PRO A 337 -7.50 3.86 27.62
C PRO A 337 -7.47 2.36 27.95
N SER A 338 -7.08 1.99 29.18
CA SER A 338 -7.14 0.58 29.62
C SER A 338 -8.57 0.07 29.80
N LYS A 339 -9.55 0.97 29.84
CA LYS A 339 -10.99 0.70 29.91
C LYS A 339 -11.68 0.77 28.55
N ARG A 340 -10.93 0.70 27.44
CA ARG A 340 -11.47 0.70 26.07
C ARG A 340 -12.70 -0.21 25.91
N ASP A 341 -12.62 -1.42 26.43
CA ASP A 341 -13.64 -2.45 26.23
C ASP A 341 -14.95 -2.16 27.01
N SER A 342 -14.88 -1.40 28.11
CA SER A 342 -16.02 -1.03 28.95
C SER A 342 -16.50 0.41 28.77
N THR A 343 -15.71 1.26 28.10
CA THR A 343 -16.13 2.60 27.66
C THR A 343 -16.75 2.52 26.28
N ILE A 344 -18.09 2.52 26.24
CA ILE A 344 -18.89 2.24 25.05
C ILE A 344 -19.48 3.55 24.52
N LEU A 345 -19.27 3.83 23.23
CA LEU A 345 -19.98 4.85 22.47
C LEU A 345 -20.95 4.14 21.49
N THR A 346 -22.24 4.44 21.60
CA THR A 346 -23.29 3.72 20.86
C THR A 346 -24.24 4.65 20.11
N ASP A 347 -24.85 4.15 19.03
CA ASP A 347 -25.95 4.84 18.32
C ASP A 347 -27.27 4.90 19.10
N GLY A 348 -27.39 4.05 20.14
CA GLY A 348 -28.59 3.94 20.98
C GLY A 348 -29.81 3.37 20.25
N GLY A 349 -29.63 2.64 19.14
CA GLY A 349 -30.69 2.02 18.36
C GLY A 349 -31.43 2.98 17.41
N VAL A 350 -30.89 4.18 17.18
CA VAL A 350 -31.54 5.23 16.38
C VAL A 350 -30.61 5.73 15.28
N ASN A 351 -31.19 6.05 14.11
CA ASN A 351 -30.45 6.66 13.01
C ASN A 351 -29.99 8.09 13.35
N ARG A 352 -28.70 8.36 13.14
CA ARG A 352 -28.00 9.62 13.42
C ARG A 352 -27.44 10.24 12.13
N PHE A 353 -28.33 10.71 11.26
CA PHE A 353 -27.91 11.37 10.02
C PHE A 353 -27.32 12.76 10.28
N ASN A 354 -26.25 13.11 9.56
CA ASN A 354 -25.55 14.39 9.66
C ASN A 354 -25.23 14.80 11.12
N ALA A 355 -24.94 13.81 11.97
CA ALA A 355 -24.88 13.95 13.41
C ALA A 355 -23.51 14.37 13.94
N ILE A 356 -22.43 14.09 13.20
CA ILE A 356 -21.05 14.35 13.65
C ILE A 356 -20.41 15.53 12.89
N PRO A 357 -19.39 16.20 13.46
CA PRO A 357 -18.70 17.29 12.79
C PRO A 357 -17.86 16.82 11.59
N THR A 358 -17.36 17.78 10.84
CA THR A 358 -16.58 17.57 9.60
C THR A 358 -15.26 16.83 9.86
N HIS A 359 -14.59 17.10 10.99
CA HIS A 359 -13.36 16.43 11.40
C HIS A 359 -13.54 15.85 12.81
N LEU A 360 -13.62 14.53 12.91
CA LEU A 360 -13.79 13.83 14.18
C LEU A 360 -12.72 12.76 14.34
N LYS A 361 -12.14 12.68 15.54
CA LYS A 361 -11.26 11.58 15.94
C LYS A 361 -11.89 10.87 17.13
N ILE A 362 -11.98 9.55 17.06
CA ILE A 362 -12.44 8.69 18.15
C ILE A 362 -11.32 7.73 18.51
N CYS A 363 -10.97 7.62 19.80
CA CYS A 363 -9.87 6.75 20.23
C CYS A 363 -10.18 5.98 21.49
N ASP A 364 -9.59 4.78 21.61
CA ASP A 364 -9.56 4.02 22.86
C ASP A 364 -10.96 3.74 23.45
N VAL A 365 -11.96 3.50 22.60
CA VAL A 365 -13.34 3.14 23.03
C VAL A 365 -13.88 1.95 22.25
N THR A 366 -14.93 1.33 22.79
CA THR A 366 -15.78 0.39 22.06
C THR A 366 -16.88 1.16 21.35
N LEU A 367 -17.00 0.98 20.04
CA LEU A 367 -18.09 1.47 19.21
C LEU A 367 -19.10 0.34 19.10
N GLN A 368 -20.30 0.51 19.65
CA GLN A 368 -21.27 -0.58 19.78
C GLN A 368 -22.61 -0.26 19.12
N LYS A 369 -23.15 -1.19 18.33
CA LYS A 369 -24.51 -1.08 17.78
C LYS A 369 -25.56 -1.16 18.89
N GLY A 370 -26.50 -0.22 18.86
CA GLY A 370 -27.71 -0.28 19.67
C GLY A 370 -28.93 -0.79 18.89
N GLY A 371 -28.80 -1.04 17.59
CA GLY A 371 -29.89 -1.55 16.75
C GLY A 371 -29.43 -2.13 15.41
N ALA A 372 -30.33 -2.85 14.74
CA ALA A 372 -30.01 -3.63 13.54
C ALA A 372 -29.80 -2.79 12.26
N ASN A 373 -30.53 -1.68 12.10
CA ASN A 373 -30.53 -0.84 10.89
C ASN A 373 -30.33 0.62 11.27
N THR A 374 -29.17 0.93 11.85
CA THR A 374 -28.82 2.25 12.36
C THR A 374 -27.69 2.89 11.54
N VAL A 375 -27.81 4.19 11.31
CA VAL A 375 -26.71 5.07 10.95
C VAL A 375 -26.16 5.67 12.23
N PHE A 376 -24.87 5.53 12.49
CA PHE A 376 -24.24 5.97 13.73
C PHE A 376 -23.34 7.19 13.51
N LEU A 377 -22.39 7.08 12.59
CA LEU A 377 -21.42 8.13 12.30
C LEU A 377 -21.68 8.68 10.90
N ASP A 378 -22.26 9.87 10.83
CA ASP A 378 -22.55 10.56 9.58
C ASP A 378 -22.24 12.05 9.64
N SER A 379 -21.30 12.49 8.82
CA SER A 379 -20.88 13.90 8.75
C SER A 379 -21.56 14.66 7.61
N GLY A 380 -22.33 13.98 6.76
CA GLY A 380 -22.91 14.55 5.54
C GLY A 380 -21.87 14.90 4.49
N ALA A 381 -20.75 14.18 4.43
CA ALA A 381 -19.72 14.40 3.44
C ALA A 381 -20.24 14.12 2.02
N ASP A 382 -19.82 14.95 1.08
CA ASP A 382 -20.04 14.82 -0.36
C ASP A 382 -18.71 14.69 -1.14
N SER A 383 -17.58 14.67 -0.42
CA SER A 383 -16.24 14.70 -0.98
C SER A 383 -15.20 14.21 0.06
N ALA A 384 -13.92 14.26 -0.30
CA ALA A 384 -12.80 13.91 0.58
C ALA A 384 -12.46 14.98 1.64
N GLY A 385 -13.21 16.09 1.69
CA GLY A 385 -12.95 17.21 2.60
C GLY A 385 -13.18 16.91 4.08
N ASN A 386 -14.09 15.97 4.37
CA ASN A 386 -14.38 15.49 5.71
C ASN A 386 -13.40 14.39 6.12
N LEU A 387 -13.22 14.22 7.43
CA LEU A 387 -12.28 13.28 8.01
C LEU A 387 -12.85 12.66 9.28
N LEU A 388 -13.02 11.34 9.26
CA LEU A 388 -13.20 10.54 10.46
C LEU A 388 -11.94 9.72 10.72
N ILE A 389 -11.43 9.77 11.94
CA ILE A 389 -10.33 8.92 12.40
C ILE A 389 -10.85 8.04 13.53
N THR A 390 -10.64 6.73 13.44
CA THR A 390 -10.74 5.83 14.60
C THR A 390 -9.39 5.23 14.89
N LYS A 391 -8.97 5.24 16.15
CA LYS A 391 -7.67 4.71 16.56
C LYS A 391 -7.81 3.89 17.82
N ASN A 392 -7.31 2.64 17.79
CA ASN A 392 -7.42 1.72 18.92
C ASN A 392 -8.88 1.56 19.42
N CYS A 393 -9.82 1.49 18.48
CA CYS A 393 -11.23 1.24 18.80
C CYS A 393 -11.57 -0.25 18.59
N LEU A 394 -12.50 -0.75 19.41
CA LEU A 394 -13.16 -2.04 19.19
C LEU A 394 -14.52 -1.79 18.53
N TRP A 395 -14.78 -2.43 17.40
CA TRP A 395 -16.09 -2.38 16.74
C TRP A 395 -16.93 -3.59 17.15
N ASP A 396 -18.07 -3.31 17.76
CA ASP A 396 -18.97 -4.30 18.35
C ASP A 396 -20.34 -4.21 17.67
N ALA A 397 -20.69 -5.26 16.91
CA ALA A 397 -22.00 -5.38 16.28
C ALA A 397 -23.09 -5.75 17.30
N ASN A 398 -22.72 -6.17 18.51
CA ASN A 398 -23.60 -6.43 19.64
C ASN A 398 -24.72 -7.44 19.30
N GLY A 399 -24.35 -8.48 18.55
CA GLY A 399 -25.29 -9.47 18.01
C GLY A 399 -26.31 -8.93 17.00
N PHE A 400 -26.23 -7.66 16.59
CA PHE A 400 -27.09 -7.08 15.55
C PHE A 400 -26.58 -7.39 14.14
N GLY A 401 -27.52 -7.39 13.19
CA GLY A 401 -27.25 -7.69 11.79
C GLY A 401 -26.30 -6.70 11.08
N SER A 402 -25.83 -7.15 9.93
CA SER A 402 -24.83 -6.48 9.10
C SER A 402 -25.45 -5.36 8.24
N TYR A 403 -25.77 -4.20 8.83
CA TYR A 403 -26.21 -3.02 8.08
C TYR A 403 -25.02 -2.21 7.56
N GLY A 404 -24.93 -2.06 6.24
CA GLY A 404 -23.77 -1.49 5.54
C GLY A 404 -23.60 0.04 5.62
N ALA A 405 -24.49 0.76 6.29
CA ALA A 405 -24.40 2.21 6.47
C ALA A 405 -24.26 2.63 7.94
N TRP A 406 -23.68 1.76 8.77
CA TRP A 406 -23.44 2.10 10.18
C TRP A 406 -22.50 3.31 10.32
N VAL A 407 -21.46 3.36 9.49
CA VAL A 407 -20.72 4.59 9.18
C VAL A 407 -21.12 5.05 7.78
N TYR A 408 -21.46 6.33 7.63
CA TYR A 408 -22.08 6.85 6.41
C TYR A 408 -21.57 8.25 6.08
N ARG A 409 -21.18 8.53 4.83
CA ARG A 409 -20.78 9.89 4.37
C ARG A 409 -19.83 10.63 5.34
N VAL A 410 -18.68 10.02 5.62
CA VAL A 410 -17.66 10.59 6.52
C VAL A 410 -16.47 11.20 5.77
N GLY A 411 -16.49 11.16 4.43
CA GLY A 411 -15.37 11.55 3.59
C GLY A 411 -14.23 10.54 3.72
N ARG A 412 -13.04 11.04 4.03
CA ARG A 412 -11.89 10.19 4.33
C ARG A 412 -12.11 9.52 5.69
N PHE A 413 -12.02 8.19 5.73
CA PHE A 413 -12.17 7.42 6.95
C PHE A 413 -10.89 6.64 7.23
N VAL A 414 -10.13 7.07 8.24
CA VAL A 414 -8.84 6.47 8.60
C VAL A 414 -9.02 5.62 9.86
N GLN A 415 -8.71 4.34 9.77
CA GLN A 415 -8.76 3.39 10.88
C GLN A 415 -7.35 2.91 11.22
N ILE A 416 -6.95 3.04 12.48
CA ILE A 416 -5.59 2.74 12.93
C ILE A 416 -5.64 1.80 14.14
N ASN A 417 -5.08 0.60 14.02
CA ASN A 417 -5.00 -0.36 15.11
C ASN A 417 -6.37 -0.67 15.74
N CYS A 418 -7.43 -0.70 14.92
CA CYS A 418 -8.78 -1.05 15.38
C CYS A 418 -9.00 -2.57 15.24
N SER A 419 -9.96 -3.09 15.97
CA SER A 419 -10.37 -4.51 15.92
C SER A 419 -11.88 -4.64 15.89
N VAL A 420 -12.37 -5.84 15.58
CA VAL A 420 -13.78 -6.20 15.61
C VAL A 420 -13.97 -7.28 16.67
N VAL A 421 -15.11 -7.29 17.36
CA VAL A 421 -15.47 -8.40 18.25
C VAL A 421 -15.46 -9.72 17.47
N SER A 422 -14.81 -10.74 18.02
CA SER A 422 -14.60 -12.01 17.30
C SER A 422 -15.91 -12.63 16.81
N ASN A 423 -15.93 -13.06 15.54
CA ASN A 423 -17.09 -13.64 14.84
C ASN A 423 -18.23 -12.65 14.53
N GLU A 424 -17.99 -11.35 14.62
CA GLU A 424 -18.94 -10.32 14.20
C GLU A 424 -18.49 -9.59 12.93
N ASP A 425 -19.44 -8.99 12.21
CA ASP A 425 -19.18 -8.06 11.10
C ASP A 425 -20.02 -6.79 11.27
N PRO A 426 -19.43 -5.72 11.85
CA PRO A 426 -20.13 -4.47 12.07
C PRO A 426 -20.42 -3.69 10.78
N ARG A 427 -19.78 -4.03 9.65
CA ARG A 427 -19.91 -3.37 8.34
C ARG A 427 -19.59 -1.87 8.36
N GLN A 428 -18.67 -1.44 9.23
CA GLN A 428 -18.25 -0.05 9.40
C GLN A 428 -17.53 0.55 8.18
N GLY A 429 -16.96 -0.26 7.30
CA GLY A 429 -16.23 0.20 6.10
C GLY A 429 -16.90 -0.17 4.77
N ASN A 430 -18.19 -0.50 4.78
CA ASN A 430 -18.87 -1.08 3.62
C ASN A 430 -19.48 -0.07 2.66
N SER A 431 -19.67 -0.52 1.43
CA SER A 431 -20.38 0.27 0.43
C SER A 431 -21.88 0.31 0.67
N PHE A 432 -22.40 1.53 0.74
CA PHE A 432 -23.82 1.81 0.67
C PHE A 432 -24.04 3.01 -0.25
N SER A 433 -24.74 2.80 -1.37
CA SER A 433 -25.01 3.84 -2.38
C SER A 433 -23.73 4.46 -3.01
N THR A 434 -23.80 5.72 -3.44
CA THR A 434 -22.74 6.47 -4.16
C THR A 434 -22.05 7.51 -3.27
N GLU A 435 -21.96 7.20 -1.98
CA GLU A 435 -21.74 8.16 -0.91
C GLU A 435 -20.26 8.37 -0.58
N ALA A 436 -19.91 9.52 -0.02
CA ALA A 436 -18.51 9.88 0.27
C ALA A 436 -17.99 9.15 1.51
N ILE A 437 -17.57 7.90 1.34
CA ILE A 437 -16.79 7.15 2.33
C ILE A 437 -15.59 6.52 1.62
N MET A 438 -14.39 6.83 2.10
CA MET A 438 -13.14 6.37 1.51
C MET A 438 -12.23 5.83 2.62
N VAL A 439 -12.19 4.50 2.77
CA VAL A 439 -11.54 3.87 3.92
C VAL A 439 -10.04 3.69 3.68
N THR A 440 -9.24 4.09 4.65
CA THR A 440 -7.82 3.77 4.79
C THR A 440 -7.65 2.97 6.08
N ALA A 441 -7.10 1.77 6.00
CA ALA A 441 -6.91 0.89 7.15
C ALA A 441 -5.42 0.65 7.42
N ILE A 442 -5.00 0.78 8.68
CA ILE A 442 -3.60 0.63 9.11
C ILE A 442 -3.58 -0.23 10.37
N GLY A 443 -2.96 -1.41 10.33
CA GLY A 443 -2.82 -2.27 11.51
C GLY A 443 -4.12 -2.87 12.03
N CYS A 444 -5.13 -2.97 11.17
CA CYS A 444 -6.53 -3.21 11.53
C CYS A 444 -6.86 -4.72 11.53
N GLU A 445 -7.62 -5.23 12.50
CA GLU A 445 -8.20 -6.59 12.45
C GLU A 445 -9.65 -6.52 11.98
N SER A 446 -9.94 -7.07 10.80
CA SER A 446 -11.27 -7.18 10.20
C SER A 446 -12.05 -5.86 10.06
N CYS A 447 -11.38 -4.70 10.09
CA CYS A 447 -12.04 -3.39 10.10
C CYS A 447 -12.07 -2.59 8.80
N ALA A 448 -11.45 -3.03 7.71
CA ALA A 448 -11.34 -2.20 6.50
C ALA A 448 -12.66 -2.06 5.71
N GLY A 449 -13.45 -3.14 5.61
CA GLY A 449 -14.71 -3.17 4.85
C GLY A 449 -14.56 -3.09 3.33
N THR A 450 -15.69 -3.08 2.60
CA THR A 450 -15.71 -3.25 1.13
C THR A 450 -15.39 -2.01 0.29
N ILE A 451 -15.23 -0.82 0.88
CA ILE A 451 -14.69 0.40 0.22
C ILE A 451 -13.34 0.81 0.83
N THR A 452 -12.45 -0.17 0.93
CA THR A 452 -11.05 0.09 1.25
C THR A 452 -10.36 0.70 0.02
N TYR A 453 -9.76 1.89 0.17
CA TYR A 453 -8.90 2.50 -0.82
C TYR A 453 -7.47 1.97 -0.71
N GLN A 454 -6.99 1.81 0.53
CA GLN A 454 -5.64 1.35 0.86
C GLN A 454 -5.65 0.63 2.22
N ALA A 455 -4.81 -0.39 2.36
CA ALA A 455 -4.67 -1.16 3.60
C ALA A 455 -3.23 -1.60 3.82
N LEU A 456 -2.72 -1.36 5.03
CA LEU A 456 -1.39 -1.78 5.44
C LEU A 456 -1.43 -2.52 6.78
N GLY A 457 -0.79 -3.68 6.88
CA GLY A 457 -0.67 -4.39 8.16
C GLY A 457 -2.00 -4.90 8.70
N CYS A 458 -3.02 -5.13 7.87
CA CYS A 458 -4.36 -5.51 8.32
C CYS A 458 -4.60 -7.01 8.24
N SER A 459 -5.25 -7.59 9.25
CA SER A 459 -5.61 -9.00 9.28
C SER A 459 -7.11 -9.23 9.06
N GLY A 460 -7.49 -10.45 8.70
CA GLY A 460 -8.89 -10.86 8.57
C GLY A 460 -9.70 -10.05 7.56
N LEU A 461 -9.10 -9.68 6.42
CA LEU A 461 -9.81 -8.97 5.35
C LEU A 461 -10.55 -9.96 4.44
N ASP A 462 -11.84 -9.72 4.20
CA ASP A 462 -12.65 -10.63 3.38
C ASP A 462 -12.43 -10.43 1.88
N GLU A 463 -12.33 -9.18 1.43
CA GLU A 463 -12.22 -8.84 0.01
C GLU A 463 -11.61 -7.44 -0.20
N PHE A 464 -11.08 -7.23 -1.39
CA PHE A 464 -10.72 -5.92 -1.92
C PHE A 464 -11.14 -5.81 -3.38
N THR A 465 -11.65 -4.64 -3.77
CA THR A 465 -11.92 -4.32 -5.16
C THR A 465 -11.35 -2.94 -5.51
N LEU A 466 -10.50 -2.86 -6.53
CA LEU A 466 -10.09 -1.59 -7.12
C LEU A 466 -11.22 -1.06 -8.00
N ARG A 467 -11.68 0.15 -7.71
CA ARG A 467 -12.91 0.72 -8.32
C ARG A 467 -12.60 1.96 -9.14
N ALA A 468 -13.33 2.06 -10.25
CA ALA A 468 -13.55 3.32 -10.97
C ALA A 468 -14.31 4.33 -10.07
N PRO A 469 -14.27 5.64 -10.39
CA PRO A 469 -15.02 6.64 -9.63
C PRO A 469 -16.53 6.36 -9.70
N ILE A 470 -17.25 6.61 -8.60
CA ILE A 470 -18.69 6.40 -8.52
C ILE A 470 -19.34 7.40 -7.56
N GLY A 471 -20.20 8.27 -8.11
CA GLY A 471 -20.79 9.40 -7.40
C GLY A 471 -19.75 10.24 -6.66
N ASN A 472 -19.88 10.33 -5.34
CA ASN A 472 -19.01 11.15 -4.49
C ASN A 472 -17.67 10.47 -4.15
N ARG A 473 -17.39 9.28 -4.70
CA ARG A 473 -16.13 8.56 -4.52
C ARG A 473 -15.22 8.78 -5.72
N PRO A 474 -14.05 9.41 -5.54
CA PRO A 474 -13.08 9.58 -6.62
C PRO A 474 -12.50 8.23 -7.05
N ALA A 475 -11.73 8.24 -8.13
CA ALA A 475 -11.05 7.04 -8.61
C ALA A 475 -9.96 6.61 -7.62
N MET A 476 -9.84 5.30 -7.37
CA MET A 476 -8.71 4.75 -6.63
C MET A 476 -7.45 4.85 -7.49
N THR A 477 -6.47 5.64 -7.04
CA THR A 477 -5.25 5.96 -7.82
C THR A 477 -4.02 5.79 -6.94
N GLY A 478 -3.02 5.04 -7.40
CA GLY A 478 -1.82 4.77 -6.60
C GLY A 478 -2.09 3.94 -5.34
N THR A 479 -3.08 3.03 -5.41
CA THR A 479 -3.47 2.19 -4.28
C THR A 479 -2.34 1.31 -3.78
N PHE A 480 -2.21 1.22 -2.46
CA PHE A 480 -1.28 0.36 -1.76
C PHE A 480 -2.02 -0.67 -0.89
N LEU A 481 -1.78 -1.95 -1.17
CA LEU A 481 -2.15 -3.08 -0.33
C LEU A 481 -0.88 -3.82 0.10
N GLY A 482 -0.48 -3.62 1.35
CA GLY A 482 0.80 -4.06 1.87
C GLY A 482 0.69 -4.82 3.18
N TRP A 483 1.34 -5.97 3.29
CA TRP A 483 1.44 -6.72 4.54
C TRP A 483 0.08 -7.02 5.18
N ASN A 484 -0.89 -7.47 4.39
CA ASN A 484 -2.21 -7.84 4.89
C ASN A 484 -2.44 -9.35 4.81
N THR A 485 -3.43 -9.85 5.56
CA THR A 485 -4.01 -11.19 5.34
C THR A 485 -5.43 -11.07 4.85
N PHE A 486 -5.71 -11.69 3.72
CA PHE A 486 -7.05 -11.91 3.20
C PHE A 486 -7.44 -13.37 3.36
N SER A 487 -8.65 -13.65 3.84
CA SER A 487 -9.18 -15.02 3.92
C SER A 487 -10.66 -15.01 3.58
N ASN A 488 -11.08 -15.86 2.65
CA ASN A 488 -12.49 -15.93 2.27
C ASN A 488 -12.93 -17.34 1.88
N GLY A 489 -14.02 -17.79 2.51
CA GLY A 489 -14.63 -19.11 2.32
C GLY A 489 -15.78 -19.18 1.30
N SER A 490 -16.31 -18.02 0.88
CA SER A 490 -17.61 -17.91 0.23
C SER A 490 -17.70 -16.86 -0.88
N ALA A 491 -16.57 -16.26 -1.28
CA ALA A 491 -16.53 -15.16 -2.24
C ALA A 491 -17.23 -15.50 -3.56
N THR A 492 -18.22 -14.68 -3.94
CA THR A 492 -18.86 -14.76 -5.26
C THR A 492 -18.03 -14.10 -6.36
N ASN A 493 -17.03 -13.30 -5.97
CA ASN A 493 -16.02 -12.67 -6.82
C ASN A 493 -14.62 -13.14 -6.42
N ALA A 494 -13.60 -12.64 -7.11
CA ALA A 494 -12.23 -12.79 -6.64
C ALA A 494 -12.02 -12.06 -5.31
N ILE A 495 -11.24 -12.64 -4.40
CA ILE A 495 -10.94 -12.07 -3.07
C ILE A 495 -10.28 -10.69 -3.25
N VAL A 496 -9.26 -10.62 -4.09
CA VAL A 496 -8.68 -9.35 -4.55
C VAL A 496 -9.01 -9.19 -6.02
N SER A 497 -9.84 -8.19 -6.34
CA SER A 497 -10.31 -7.91 -7.69
C SER A 497 -9.88 -6.53 -8.18
N VAL A 498 -9.06 -6.50 -9.21
CA VAL A 498 -8.62 -5.29 -9.89
C VAL A 498 -9.10 -5.33 -11.33
N SER A 499 -10.06 -4.45 -11.66
CA SER A 499 -10.70 -4.37 -12.98
C SER A 499 -10.97 -2.92 -13.37
N ALA A 500 -10.01 -2.05 -13.09
CA ALA A 500 -10.00 -0.67 -13.55
C ALA A 500 -8.61 -0.31 -14.10
N GLU A 501 -8.53 0.84 -14.77
CA GLU A 501 -7.29 1.34 -15.34
C GLU A 501 -6.24 1.63 -14.26
N ILE A 502 -5.01 1.14 -14.48
CA ILE A 502 -3.86 1.44 -13.63
C ILE A 502 -2.90 2.31 -14.43
N LYS A 503 -2.86 3.59 -14.05
CA LYS A 503 -2.06 4.65 -14.70
C LYS A 503 -0.68 4.77 -14.07
N GLU A 504 0.04 5.85 -14.39
CA GLU A 504 1.41 6.12 -13.91
C GLU A 504 1.57 6.05 -12.38
N ARG A 505 0.52 6.37 -11.62
CA ARG A 505 0.49 6.30 -10.15
C ARG A 505 0.53 4.87 -9.60
N GLY A 506 0.23 3.87 -10.43
CA GLY A 506 0.45 2.46 -10.16
C GLY A 506 -0.53 1.78 -9.19
N PHE A 507 -0.22 0.51 -8.90
CA PHE A 507 -0.88 -0.32 -7.90
C PHE A 507 0.16 -1.22 -7.21
N ALA A 508 0.21 -1.17 -5.89
CA ALA A 508 1.13 -1.98 -5.09
C ALA A 508 0.36 -3.07 -4.34
N PHE A 509 0.78 -4.32 -4.55
CA PHE A 509 0.31 -5.50 -3.84
C PHE A 509 1.53 -6.24 -3.30
N VAL A 510 1.84 -6.01 -2.03
CA VAL A 510 3.14 -6.36 -1.45
C VAL A 510 2.99 -7.11 -0.14
N GLY A 511 3.71 -8.22 0.06
CA GLY A 511 3.80 -8.85 1.38
C GLY A 511 2.48 -9.46 1.88
N ASN A 512 1.48 -9.66 1.03
CA ASN A 512 0.16 -10.12 1.47
C ASN A 512 0.04 -11.64 1.47
N ILE A 513 -0.75 -12.18 2.39
CA ILE A 513 -1.32 -13.52 2.30
C ILE A 513 -2.74 -13.42 1.76
N VAL A 514 -3.10 -14.23 0.77
CA VAL A 514 -4.47 -14.42 0.30
C VAL A 514 -4.83 -15.89 0.35
N GLU A 515 -5.81 -16.23 1.18
CA GLU A 515 -6.31 -17.59 1.37
C GLU A 515 -7.73 -17.72 0.82
N SER A 516 -7.90 -18.61 -0.16
CA SER A 516 -9.23 -19.08 -0.59
C SER A 516 -9.53 -20.43 0.04
N TRP A 517 -10.72 -20.58 0.60
CA TRP A 517 -11.21 -21.83 1.19
C TRP A 517 -12.73 -21.98 1.01
N GLY A 518 -13.32 -23.02 1.56
CA GLY A 518 -14.75 -23.29 1.53
C GLY A 518 -15.24 -23.82 0.19
N SER A 519 -16.32 -23.22 -0.35
CA SER A 519 -17.00 -23.72 -1.56
C SER A 519 -16.83 -22.82 -2.79
N SER A 520 -16.20 -21.66 -2.65
CA SER A 520 -15.94 -20.80 -3.80
C SER A 520 -14.92 -21.44 -4.75
N THR A 521 -15.05 -21.20 -6.05
CA THR A 521 -14.04 -21.61 -7.06
C THR A 521 -13.56 -20.39 -7.84
N ASN A 522 -13.75 -19.19 -7.30
CA ASN A 522 -13.29 -17.95 -7.92
C ASN A 522 -11.77 -17.80 -7.79
N ALA A 523 -11.18 -16.91 -8.59
CA ALA A 523 -9.76 -16.59 -8.45
C ALA A 523 -9.49 -15.95 -7.08
N ALA A 524 -8.40 -16.31 -6.41
CA ALA A 524 -7.98 -15.61 -5.20
C ALA A 524 -7.53 -14.17 -5.53
N LEU A 525 -6.83 -14.02 -6.67
CA LEU A 525 -6.41 -12.73 -7.20
C LEU A 525 -6.83 -12.61 -8.67
N ARG A 526 -7.54 -11.54 -9.00
CA ARG A 526 -7.83 -11.13 -10.38
C ARG A 526 -7.23 -9.75 -10.59
N LEU A 527 -6.21 -9.67 -11.45
CA LEU A 527 -5.50 -8.43 -11.74
C LEU A 527 -5.61 -8.11 -13.23
N ASN A 528 -6.52 -7.20 -13.61
CA ASN A 528 -6.81 -6.81 -14.98
C ASN A 528 -6.90 -8.02 -15.92
N ALA A 529 -7.76 -8.98 -15.56
CA ALA A 529 -7.93 -10.25 -16.24
C ALA A 529 -9.40 -10.56 -16.51
N ASP A 530 -9.67 -11.68 -17.19
CA ASP A 530 -11.00 -12.15 -17.59
C ASP A 530 -11.75 -11.15 -18.50
N SER A 531 -11.23 -10.97 -19.73
CA SER A 531 -11.75 -10.03 -20.74
C SER A 531 -11.71 -8.54 -20.36
N ASP A 532 -11.02 -8.19 -19.26
CA ASP A 532 -10.81 -6.80 -18.85
C ASP A 532 -10.12 -5.97 -19.96
N THR A 533 -10.71 -4.83 -20.30
CA THR A 533 -10.26 -3.94 -21.38
C THR A 533 -9.45 -2.75 -20.87
N ASN A 534 -9.12 -2.72 -19.58
CA ASN A 534 -8.38 -1.61 -18.98
C ASN A 534 -6.88 -1.75 -19.22
N ALA A 535 -6.23 -0.65 -19.59
CA ALA A 535 -4.76 -0.59 -19.58
C ALA A 535 -4.25 -0.67 -18.14
N ALA A 536 -3.14 -1.39 -17.95
CA ALA A 536 -2.57 -1.62 -16.63
C ALA A 536 -1.03 -1.59 -16.69
N GLN A 537 -0.45 -0.52 -16.17
CA GLN A 537 0.99 -0.31 -16.14
C GLN A 537 1.42 0.21 -14.75
N ASN A 538 2.71 0.10 -14.42
CA ASN A 538 3.25 0.40 -13.08
C ASN A 538 2.60 -0.41 -11.93
N ILE A 539 2.43 -1.71 -12.14
CA ILE A 539 2.01 -2.64 -11.09
C ILE A 539 3.24 -3.20 -10.37
N VAL A 540 3.20 -3.27 -9.04
CA VAL A 540 4.22 -3.89 -8.19
C VAL A 540 3.57 -5.01 -7.38
N VAL A 541 3.90 -6.26 -7.71
CA VAL A 541 3.40 -7.46 -7.01
C VAL A 541 4.61 -8.19 -6.44
N HIS A 542 4.98 -7.90 -5.19
CA HIS A 542 6.20 -8.43 -4.58
C HIS A 542 5.92 -9.18 -3.28
N ASN A 543 6.59 -10.31 -3.05
CA ASN A 543 6.57 -11.00 -1.74
C ASN A 543 5.16 -11.42 -1.27
N ASN A 544 4.25 -11.81 -2.16
CA ASN A 544 2.92 -12.27 -1.75
C ASN A 544 2.84 -13.80 -1.68
N THR A 545 1.93 -14.31 -0.85
CA THR A 545 1.54 -15.72 -0.78
C THR A 545 0.06 -15.84 -1.15
N ILE A 546 -0.25 -16.59 -2.21
CA ILE A 546 -1.62 -16.83 -2.69
C ILE A 546 -1.92 -18.33 -2.61
N ALA A 547 -2.84 -18.74 -1.73
CA ALA A 547 -3.15 -20.14 -1.42
C ALA A 547 -4.58 -20.55 -1.83
N GLY A 548 -4.74 -21.83 -2.17
CA GLY A 548 -6.04 -22.47 -2.48
C GLY A 548 -6.55 -22.28 -3.90
N GLU A 549 -6.39 -21.09 -4.48
CA GLU A 549 -6.97 -20.78 -5.80
C GLU A 549 -6.03 -20.01 -6.73
N ARG A 550 -6.47 -19.91 -7.98
CA ARG A 550 -5.71 -19.27 -9.07
C ARG A 550 -5.54 -17.76 -8.89
N ALA A 551 -4.41 -17.26 -9.37
CA ALA A 551 -4.19 -15.85 -9.68
C ALA A 551 -4.34 -15.63 -11.20
N ASN A 552 -5.38 -14.91 -11.60
CA ASN A 552 -5.61 -14.48 -12.98
C ASN A 552 -4.90 -13.14 -13.19
N LEU A 553 -3.81 -13.15 -13.95
CA LEU A 553 -2.91 -12.00 -14.07
C LEU A 553 -2.86 -11.48 -15.51
N LEU A 554 -3.24 -10.22 -15.70
CA LEU A 554 -2.98 -9.43 -16.90
C LEU A 554 -3.45 -10.10 -18.21
N TYR A 555 -4.68 -10.60 -18.25
CA TYR A 555 -5.18 -11.27 -19.45
C TYR A 555 -5.42 -10.31 -20.59
N LEU A 556 -5.36 -10.84 -21.80
CA LEU A 556 -5.89 -10.21 -23.00
C LEU A 556 -6.62 -11.27 -23.83
N ASP A 557 -7.74 -11.76 -23.29
CA ASP A 557 -8.60 -12.80 -23.88
C ASP A 557 -9.99 -12.28 -24.30
N GLY A 558 -10.16 -10.96 -24.34
CA GLY A 558 -11.36 -10.26 -24.81
C GLY A 558 -11.26 -9.80 -26.27
N THR A 559 -11.70 -8.56 -26.56
CA THR A 559 -11.68 -7.98 -27.93
C THR A 559 -10.77 -6.77 -28.09
N GLU A 560 -10.35 -6.14 -26.98
CA GLU A 560 -9.58 -4.90 -27.00
C GLU A 560 -8.10 -5.17 -26.77
N ASN A 561 -7.24 -4.59 -27.62
CA ASN A 561 -5.79 -4.66 -27.45
C ASN A 561 -5.29 -3.48 -26.60
N VAL A 562 -5.01 -3.75 -25.32
CA VAL A 562 -4.51 -2.75 -24.37
C VAL A 562 -3.22 -3.21 -23.70
N ALA A 563 -2.38 -2.24 -23.32
CA ALA A 563 -1.09 -2.52 -22.72
C ALA A 563 -1.25 -3.02 -21.27
N LYS A 564 -0.66 -4.18 -20.96
CA LYS A 564 -0.66 -4.77 -19.61
C LYS A 564 0.72 -5.27 -19.22
N SER A 565 1.25 -4.75 -18.11
CA SER A 565 2.59 -5.09 -17.63
C SER A 565 2.79 -4.69 -16.17
N GLY A 566 3.73 -5.35 -15.48
CA GLY A 566 4.06 -5.06 -14.09
C GLY A 566 5.33 -5.76 -13.65
N SER A 567 5.78 -5.44 -12.44
CA SER A 567 6.88 -6.11 -11.77
C SER A 567 6.36 -7.17 -10.82
N PHE A 568 6.72 -8.44 -11.07
CA PHE A 568 6.28 -9.58 -10.27
C PHE A 568 7.51 -10.29 -9.72
N ARG A 569 7.78 -10.14 -8.42
CA ARG A 569 9.01 -10.65 -7.82
C ARG A 569 8.73 -11.39 -6.52
N ASN A 570 9.39 -12.51 -6.31
CA ASN A 570 9.39 -13.18 -5.02
C ASN A 570 7.98 -13.55 -4.52
N ASN A 571 7.04 -13.85 -5.42
CA ASN A 571 5.70 -14.28 -5.04
C ASN A 571 5.58 -15.79 -5.06
N LEU A 572 4.71 -16.29 -4.21
CA LEU A 572 4.32 -17.68 -4.14
C LEU A 572 2.84 -17.80 -4.48
N PHE A 573 2.57 -18.32 -5.68
CA PHE A 573 1.23 -18.52 -6.19
C PHE A 573 0.86 -19.99 -6.14
N HIS A 574 -0.38 -20.28 -5.74
CA HIS A 574 -0.93 -21.62 -5.92
C HIS A 574 -1.00 -21.97 -7.42
N ARG A 575 -1.63 -21.10 -8.23
CA ARG A 575 -1.65 -21.19 -9.70
C ARG A 575 -1.49 -19.80 -10.31
N ILE A 576 -0.74 -19.72 -11.41
CA ILE A 576 -0.63 -18.50 -12.24
C ILE A 576 -1.34 -18.77 -13.54
N ASN A 577 -2.26 -17.88 -13.89
CA ASN A 577 -2.84 -17.85 -15.20
C ASN A 577 -2.56 -16.53 -15.89
N ILE A 578 -2.27 -16.59 -17.19
CA ILE A 578 -2.09 -15.46 -18.11
C ILE A 578 -2.60 -15.92 -19.48
N LYS A 579 -3.58 -15.22 -20.05
CA LYS A 579 -4.13 -15.50 -21.40
C LYS A 579 -3.89 -14.35 -22.36
N SER A 580 -3.77 -14.62 -23.66
CA SER A 580 -3.43 -13.65 -24.71
C SER A 580 -4.05 -14.07 -26.06
N ASP A 581 -3.60 -13.50 -27.18
CA ASP A 581 -3.99 -13.76 -28.56
C ASP A 581 -4.32 -15.22 -28.91
N VAL A 582 -3.54 -16.19 -28.44
CA VAL A 582 -3.78 -17.63 -28.71
C VAL A 582 -5.07 -18.14 -28.05
N PHE A 583 -5.44 -17.60 -26.89
CA PHE A 583 -6.62 -18.02 -26.12
C PHE A 583 -7.90 -17.36 -26.62
N SER A 584 -7.81 -16.12 -27.11
CA SER A 584 -8.92 -15.44 -27.77
C SER A 584 -9.10 -15.86 -29.23
N GLY A 585 -8.04 -16.36 -29.88
CA GLY A 585 -8.03 -16.59 -31.32
C GLY A 585 -7.92 -15.29 -32.13
N GLU A 586 -7.38 -14.23 -31.53
CA GLU A 586 -7.35 -12.87 -32.11
C GLU A 586 -5.91 -12.36 -32.30
N THR A 587 -5.50 -12.17 -33.55
CA THR A 587 -4.13 -11.75 -33.95
C THR A 587 -3.65 -10.47 -33.28
N SER A 588 -4.57 -9.54 -32.99
CA SER A 588 -4.23 -8.20 -32.50
C SER A 588 -3.92 -8.16 -30.99
N LEU A 589 -4.35 -9.16 -30.21
CA LEU A 589 -4.32 -9.12 -28.74
C LEU A 589 -2.93 -9.46 -28.17
N THR A 590 -1.99 -8.54 -28.38
CA THR A 590 -0.58 -8.71 -28.00
C THR A 590 -0.11 -7.73 -26.92
N GLY A 591 -0.98 -6.83 -26.46
CA GLY A 591 -0.65 -5.77 -25.50
C GLY A 591 -0.23 -6.28 -24.11
N ASN A 592 -0.54 -7.52 -23.76
CA ASN A 592 -0.07 -8.18 -22.54
C ASN A 592 1.13 -9.12 -22.76
N TRP A 593 1.73 -9.13 -23.95
CA TRP A 593 2.91 -9.93 -24.23
C TRP A 593 4.06 -9.70 -23.24
N PRO A 594 4.29 -8.49 -22.66
CA PRO A 594 5.27 -8.37 -21.59
C PRO A 594 5.04 -9.33 -20.41
N ALA A 595 3.79 -9.58 -20.01
CA ALA A 595 3.48 -10.56 -18.97
C ALA A 595 3.73 -12.00 -19.46
N ARG A 596 3.37 -12.30 -20.71
CA ARG A 596 3.57 -13.60 -21.36
C ARG A 596 5.03 -13.99 -21.51
N TYR A 597 5.89 -13.03 -21.85
CA TYR A 597 7.35 -13.17 -21.95
C TYR A 597 8.08 -12.85 -20.65
N LYS A 598 7.35 -12.66 -19.55
CA LYS A 598 7.91 -12.48 -18.19
C LYS A 598 8.83 -11.26 -18.04
N VAL A 599 8.57 -10.20 -18.80
CA VAL A 599 9.31 -8.93 -18.73
C VAL A 599 9.03 -8.25 -17.39
N GLY A 600 10.07 -8.07 -16.57
CA GLY A 600 9.96 -7.50 -15.22
C GLY A 600 9.56 -8.51 -14.14
N TRP A 601 9.56 -9.81 -14.47
CA TRP A 601 9.22 -10.90 -13.55
C TRP A 601 10.51 -11.62 -13.13
N SER A 602 10.60 -12.05 -11.86
CA SER A 602 11.69 -12.93 -11.42
C SER A 602 11.36 -13.64 -10.11
N HIS A 603 11.93 -14.81 -9.89
CA HIS A 603 11.88 -15.55 -8.63
C HIS A 603 10.45 -15.72 -8.11
N ASN A 604 9.52 -16.07 -8.99
CA ASN A 604 8.16 -16.41 -8.59
C ASN A 604 8.01 -17.93 -8.53
N VAL A 605 7.05 -18.40 -7.74
CA VAL A 605 6.72 -19.81 -7.64
C VAL A 605 5.26 -20.03 -8.03
N ALA A 606 4.99 -21.07 -8.81
CA ALA A 606 3.64 -21.54 -9.12
C ALA A 606 3.48 -23.01 -8.69
N ILE A 607 2.83 -23.26 -7.56
CA ILE A 607 2.75 -24.59 -6.93
C ILE A 607 2.18 -25.65 -7.89
N ALA A 608 1.08 -25.36 -8.59
CA ALA A 608 0.44 -26.30 -9.51
C ALA A 608 0.74 -26.04 -11.01
N GLY A 609 1.54 -25.04 -11.38
CA GLY A 609 1.85 -24.80 -12.81
C GLY A 609 0.66 -24.34 -13.68
N SER A 610 0.69 -24.65 -14.99
CA SER A 610 -0.32 -24.33 -16.01
C SER A 610 -1.29 -25.49 -16.18
N SER A 611 -2.57 -25.33 -15.86
CA SER A 611 -3.55 -26.43 -15.93
C SER A 611 -3.10 -27.69 -15.18
N ASN A 612 -2.38 -27.51 -14.06
CA ASN A 612 -1.77 -28.58 -13.26
C ASN A 612 -0.51 -29.22 -13.89
N GLU A 613 0.11 -28.58 -14.88
CA GLU A 613 1.31 -29.08 -15.58
C GLU A 613 2.44 -28.03 -15.61
N PRO A 614 3.73 -28.43 -15.59
CA PRO A 614 4.86 -27.47 -15.51
C PRO A 614 5.19 -26.75 -16.82
N GLY A 615 4.47 -27.01 -17.91
CA GLY A 615 4.84 -26.60 -19.27
C GLY A 615 4.64 -25.10 -19.56
N TYR A 616 5.58 -24.53 -20.31
CA TYR A 616 5.52 -23.17 -20.87
C TYR A 616 5.27 -23.21 -22.38
N GLY A 617 4.71 -22.13 -22.93
CA GLY A 617 4.52 -21.96 -24.37
C GLY A 617 3.27 -21.17 -24.74
N PRO A 618 2.95 -21.08 -26.05
CA PRO A 618 1.88 -20.21 -26.56
C PRO A 618 0.50 -20.52 -25.97
N SER A 619 0.21 -21.78 -25.68
CA SER A 619 -1.06 -22.22 -25.07
C SER A 619 -0.98 -22.46 -23.56
N SER A 620 0.14 -22.12 -22.92
CA SER A 620 0.31 -22.26 -21.47
C SER A 620 -0.28 -21.07 -20.71
N TRP A 621 -0.87 -21.34 -19.56
CA TRP A 621 -1.33 -20.33 -18.60
C TRP A 621 -0.17 -19.71 -17.81
N LEU A 622 0.98 -20.39 -17.72
CA LEU A 622 2.16 -19.86 -17.05
C LEU A 622 2.85 -18.76 -17.87
N GLY A 623 2.67 -18.74 -19.19
CA GLY A 623 3.34 -17.84 -20.13
C GLY A 623 4.16 -18.59 -21.18
N GLU A 624 4.85 -17.83 -22.02
CA GLU A 624 5.65 -18.36 -23.13
C GLU A 624 6.95 -19.03 -22.63
N LEU A 625 7.52 -18.50 -21.54
CA LEU A 625 8.75 -18.98 -20.91
C LEU A 625 8.74 -18.71 -19.39
N PRO A 626 9.59 -19.39 -18.60
CA PRO A 626 9.79 -19.05 -17.20
C PRO A 626 10.50 -17.70 -17.05
N SER A 627 10.18 -16.97 -15.98
CA SER A 627 11.00 -15.82 -15.56
C SER A 627 12.33 -16.28 -14.93
N ILE A 628 13.30 -15.37 -14.79
CA ILE A 628 14.57 -15.68 -14.12
C ILE A 628 14.28 -16.19 -12.70
N GLY A 629 14.74 -17.39 -12.37
CA GLY A 629 14.52 -17.99 -11.05
C GLY A 629 13.09 -18.45 -10.77
N GLU A 630 12.21 -18.48 -11.78
CA GLU A 630 10.86 -19.03 -11.64
C GLU A 630 10.92 -20.54 -11.41
N VAL A 631 10.09 -21.02 -10.48
CA VAL A 631 9.90 -22.46 -10.23
C VAL A 631 8.41 -22.78 -10.35
N SER A 632 8.08 -23.87 -11.01
CA SER A 632 6.70 -24.34 -11.13
C SER A 632 6.58 -25.81 -10.73
N HIS A 633 5.37 -26.21 -10.34
CA HIS A 633 5.02 -27.60 -10.04
C HIS A 633 5.82 -28.20 -8.86
N ILE A 634 5.66 -27.60 -7.68
CA ILE A 634 6.32 -28.02 -6.43
C ILE A 634 5.30 -28.60 -5.43
N ALA A 635 5.78 -29.29 -4.40
CA ALA A 635 4.96 -29.70 -3.27
C ALA A 635 4.44 -28.49 -2.47
N SER A 636 3.33 -28.70 -1.73
CA SER A 636 2.80 -27.68 -0.83
C SER A 636 3.85 -27.32 0.23
N PRO A 637 4.28 -26.04 0.32
CA PRO A 637 5.45 -25.68 1.12
C PRO A 637 5.12 -25.23 2.55
N TRP A 638 3.88 -25.41 3.01
CA TRP A 638 3.34 -24.78 4.22
C TRP A 638 3.44 -25.65 5.47
N VAL A 639 3.49 -25.00 6.63
CA VAL A 639 3.33 -25.67 7.94
C VAL A 639 1.90 -26.22 8.10
N ASP A 640 0.87 -25.44 7.77
CA ASP A 640 -0.54 -25.87 7.84
C ASP A 640 -1.36 -25.26 6.70
N ASP A 641 -1.59 -26.05 5.64
CA ASP A 641 -2.46 -25.64 4.53
C ASP A 641 -3.93 -25.85 4.87
N ARG A 642 -4.65 -24.75 5.11
CA ARG A 642 -6.12 -24.76 5.33
C ARG A 642 -6.92 -24.14 4.20
N SER A 643 -6.26 -23.88 3.07
CA SER A 643 -6.90 -23.41 1.85
C SER A 643 -7.70 -24.54 1.17
N HIS A 644 -8.33 -24.25 0.03
CA HIS A 644 -9.02 -25.27 -0.79
C HIS A 644 -8.18 -26.50 -1.14
N THR A 645 -6.86 -26.34 -1.24
CA THR A 645 -5.96 -27.43 -1.62
C THR A 645 -5.42 -28.22 -0.43
N GLY A 646 -5.71 -27.76 0.80
CA GLY A 646 -5.39 -28.41 2.05
C GLY A 646 -6.64 -28.89 2.79
N SER A 647 -6.78 -28.54 4.08
CA SER A 647 -7.92 -28.96 4.91
C SER A 647 -9.25 -28.27 4.56
N ASN A 648 -9.20 -27.17 3.80
CA ASN A 648 -10.37 -26.39 3.38
C ASN A 648 -11.20 -25.79 4.55
N THR A 649 -10.54 -25.39 5.64
CA THR A 649 -11.18 -24.82 6.83
C THR A 649 -10.89 -23.34 7.07
N GLY A 650 -10.00 -22.74 6.27
CA GLY A 650 -9.50 -21.37 6.46
C GLY A 650 -8.57 -21.23 7.67
N SER A 651 -7.96 -20.05 7.79
CA SER A 651 -7.00 -19.68 8.84
C SER A 651 -5.76 -20.58 8.89
N GLY A 652 -5.20 -20.89 7.72
CA GLY A 652 -3.97 -21.68 7.59
C GLY A 652 -2.70 -20.95 8.05
N ASP A 653 -1.69 -21.74 8.41
CA ASP A 653 -0.35 -21.24 8.71
C ASP A 653 0.53 -21.37 7.47
N TYR A 654 0.60 -20.27 6.73
CA TYR A 654 1.35 -20.17 5.48
C TYR A 654 2.82 -19.80 5.66
N ARG A 655 3.37 -20.05 6.86
CA ARG A 655 4.82 -20.08 7.05
C ARG A 655 5.43 -21.21 6.21
N PRO A 656 6.61 -20.99 5.59
CA PRO A 656 7.35 -22.08 4.97
C PRO A 656 7.71 -23.17 6.00
N ASP A 657 7.45 -24.43 5.64
CA ASP A 657 7.93 -25.57 6.42
C ASP A 657 9.48 -25.62 6.43
N ALA A 658 10.07 -26.12 7.52
CA ALA A 658 11.53 -26.19 7.65
C ALA A 658 12.22 -27.06 6.57
N LEU A 659 11.50 -28.03 6.00
CA LEU A 659 11.94 -28.91 4.92
C LEU A 659 11.47 -28.44 3.54
N SER A 660 10.90 -27.24 3.44
CA SER A 660 10.38 -26.70 2.19
C SER A 660 11.46 -26.50 1.12
N ASP A 661 11.13 -26.91 -0.11
CA ASP A 661 11.95 -26.69 -1.31
C ASP A 661 11.79 -25.27 -1.90
N LEU A 662 11.15 -24.35 -1.17
CA LEU A 662 10.98 -22.99 -1.64
C LEU A 662 12.34 -22.32 -1.91
N PRO A 663 12.51 -21.64 -3.05
CA PRO A 663 13.72 -20.88 -3.29
C PRO A 663 13.88 -19.76 -2.26
N LYS A 664 15.13 -19.43 -1.98
CA LYS A 664 15.50 -18.36 -1.06
C LYS A 664 15.96 -17.12 -1.81
N ILE A 665 15.73 -15.97 -1.20
CA ILE A 665 16.06 -14.65 -1.71
C ILE A 665 17.27 -14.14 -0.91
N SER A 666 18.26 -13.61 -1.62
CA SER A 666 19.38 -12.91 -1.00
C SER A 666 19.00 -11.47 -0.59
N PRO A 667 19.63 -10.90 0.44
CA PRO A 667 19.42 -9.50 0.83
C PRO A 667 19.57 -8.50 -0.32
N ALA A 668 20.52 -8.74 -1.24
CA ALA A 668 20.74 -7.88 -2.39
C ALA A 668 19.53 -7.81 -3.34
N GLN A 669 18.76 -8.89 -3.45
CA GLN A 669 17.60 -9.01 -4.35
C GLN A 669 16.26 -8.77 -3.64
N ALA A 670 16.25 -8.72 -2.30
CA ALA A 670 15.05 -8.56 -1.53
C ALA A 670 14.46 -7.14 -1.68
N PRO A 671 13.15 -7.03 -1.96
CA PRO A 671 12.46 -5.74 -2.02
C PRO A 671 12.34 -5.04 -0.66
N TYR A 672 12.23 -5.82 0.42
CA TYR A 672 11.97 -5.35 1.79
C TYR A 672 12.86 -6.09 2.79
N GLY A 673 13.26 -5.40 3.86
CA GLY A 673 14.13 -5.93 4.91
C GLY A 673 13.40 -6.70 6.01
N THR A 674 12.08 -6.57 6.12
CA THR A 674 11.23 -7.28 7.09
C THR A 674 9.98 -7.83 6.41
N ASP A 675 9.47 -8.94 6.93
CA ASP A 675 8.29 -9.63 6.41
C ASP A 675 6.99 -9.23 7.13
N LEU A 676 5.89 -9.92 6.76
CA LEU A 676 4.55 -9.69 7.29
C LEU A 676 4.44 -9.81 8.83
N VAL A 677 5.25 -10.67 9.44
CA VAL A 677 5.23 -10.95 10.89
C VAL A 677 6.37 -10.24 11.63
N GLY A 678 7.13 -9.38 10.93
CA GLY A 678 8.19 -8.57 11.51
C GLY A 678 9.56 -9.24 11.54
N SER A 679 9.71 -10.44 10.96
CA SER A 679 10.98 -11.12 10.88
C SER A 679 11.92 -10.38 9.92
N THR A 680 13.13 -10.10 10.39
CA THR A 680 14.18 -9.50 9.56
C THR A 680 14.74 -10.52 8.58
N LEU A 681 14.94 -10.10 7.34
CA LEU A 681 15.67 -10.88 6.35
C LEU A 681 17.14 -10.99 6.80
N GLY A 682 17.54 -12.16 7.31
CA GLY A 682 18.93 -12.50 7.59
C GLY A 682 19.75 -12.71 6.30
N ASP A 683 20.72 -13.63 6.31
CA ASP A 683 21.54 -13.91 5.12
C ASP A 683 20.74 -14.48 3.93
N SER A 684 19.55 -15.05 4.20
CA SER A 684 18.58 -15.47 3.18
C SER A 684 17.19 -15.64 3.81
N GLY A 685 16.13 -15.50 3.01
CA GLY A 685 14.75 -15.78 3.42
C GLY A 685 13.96 -16.45 2.29
N PHE A 686 12.90 -17.18 2.61
CA PHE A 686 12.07 -17.85 1.60
C PHE A 686 11.27 -16.86 0.75
N ILE A 687 10.88 -17.28 -0.45
CA ILE A 687 9.90 -16.58 -1.28
C ILE A 687 8.52 -16.57 -0.61
N GLY A 688 7.79 -15.45 -0.73
CA GLY A 688 6.44 -15.28 -0.18
C GLY A 688 6.34 -14.13 0.83
N ALA A 689 5.20 -14.09 1.52
CA ALA A 689 4.85 -13.05 2.50
C ALA A 689 5.53 -13.24 3.86
N VAL A 690 5.88 -14.48 4.20
CA VAL A 690 6.63 -14.83 5.42
C VAL A 690 7.94 -15.48 5.01
N LEU A 691 9.05 -14.95 5.51
CA LEU A 691 10.39 -15.25 5.01
C LEU A 691 11.10 -16.33 5.84
N SER A 692 10.58 -16.69 7.02
CA SER A 692 11.16 -17.65 7.96
C SER A 692 10.20 -18.75 8.39
N PHE A 693 10.76 -19.90 8.78
CA PHE A 693 10.03 -21.01 9.41
C PHE A 693 9.84 -20.85 10.93
N ALA A 694 10.52 -19.86 11.53
CA ALA A 694 10.56 -19.65 12.99
C ALA A 694 9.23 -19.07 13.52
#